data_AF-A0A3D3JQ52-F1
#
_entry.id   AF-A0A3D3JQ52-F1
#
_cell.length_a   1.000
_cell.length_b   1.000
_cell.length_c   1.000
_cell.angle_alpha   90.00
_cell.angle_beta   90.00
_cell.angle_gamma   90.00
#
_symmetry.space_group_name_H-M   'P 1'
#
loop_
_entity.id
_entity.type
_entity.pdbx_description
1 polymer ?
#
loop_
_entity_poly.entity_id
_entity_poly.type
_entity_poly.pdbx_seq_one_letter_code
_entity_poly.pdbx_strand_id
1 'polypeptide(L)'
;MTVLASLDNHGIFTNNTDGAIFSVNGDFSNFGTFKTDNAANDDSFTVRGSWLNDDGTIIWGSGTVSLSGSFGDITTNGQPFNNLYIDPLSSVPGAGYSATDALDVTGTLTIDDGGILRITNSLSFGTLTANSGSTVDFAGTAVQTIPAGTYHHLTISNLVAPVTLGGDITVNGDLTIAPGAILDGLSHTITLNGNWVNNGSFTADNSNVILAGAASSIDGTTATTFHILTLTGTVDIKSTLVKVSSAWINNGATFTAASSTVEFTGSTPTIGGTTTTTFNILEINASATLSLTASTATVQVTKTWHNDGTFTSAGTTVVFNGFTCEILGGAATMFATLSIDSGTILVLNDDNDITVTNPFTVPIGATLILADTAFIRLQNGLIVEGTLLSSGAPTIRDTGTGLTFVVQNTGLIDTAGLLVKNLVDTGLIIAADASTSVDLDSVEFSDDDGVNTGTFLQFLIPTGTYVFSNCRFGANIEFNVQTAYAAADDLISFPGFSGVNGGEAYENDRSTGGPIADGSIIWPFRFWDGDTNHKWNADANWNLDLPLQATDLVLIPDVTTDDPVLNKKDSIAYLVIEDGGHLSTTGDKRTLTISGGLEIEPDQGAGMPGTFIFSSDDGRLATGGQLLNNGILTFDSDDNAEFNIQADFINTGTFTNDTDGALFIIAGNMTNSGTFQTTNVGNDDSVRVGGDWTNSGSVIFGAGTVTLDGAAGTITCGGVPFNNLNIPAGSTYTVLDSLAVNGTLTVEGRLIITRQFNIAGTMVSTAGTVEFAGPDPQVVPGKTYHDIVVSNLNNDVSVGGSVTATGDVTIESGVTLNGAAETVTVAGDWICDGLFESANSTIVLSGVA
;
A
#
# COMPACT_ATOMS: atom_id res chain seq x y z
N MET A 1 -47.41 -1.86 -71.22
CA MET A 1 -46.11 -1.30 -70.85
C MET A 1 -45.85 -0.10 -71.75
N THR A 2 -46.19 1.09 -71.28
CA THR A 2 -45.77 2.34 -71.93
C THR A 2 -44.50 2.76 -71.20
N VAL A 3 -43.41 2.94 -71.95
CA VAL A 3 -42.11 3.35 -71.40
C VAL A 3 -41.80 4.73 -71.95
N LEU A 4 -41.83 5.75 -71.09
CA LEU A 4 -41.40 7.10 -71.44
C LEU A 4 -39.94 7.32 -71.04
N ALA A 5 -39.21 8.15 -71.80
CA ALA A 5 -37.85 8.53 -71.42
C ALA A 5 -37.84 9.47 -70.21
N SER A 6 -38.80 10.38 -70.13
CA SER A 6 -39.14 11.24 -68.99
C SER A 6 -40.62 11.63 -69.10
N LEU A 7 -41.23 12.13 -68.03
CA LEU A 7 -42.61 12.60 -68.05
C LEU A 7 -42.78 13.89 -67.25
N ASP A 8 -43.08 14.99 -67.95
CA ASP A 8 -43.42 16.29 -67.36
C ASP A 8 -44.93 16.56 -67.45
N ASN A 9 -45.67 16.25 -66.39
CA ASN A 9 -47.11 16.46 -66.34
C ASN A 9 -47.47 17.90 -66.00
N HIS A 10 -48.04 18.63 -66.98
CA HIS A 10 -48.58 19.99 -66.78
C HIS A 10 -50.12 20.04 -66.79
N GLY A 11 -50.79 18.88 -66.94
CA GLY A 11 -52.24 18.76 -67.08
C GLY A 11 -52.84 17.76 -66.10
N ILE A 12 -53.93 17.08 -66.47
CA ILE A 12 -54.45 15.94 -65.70
C ILE A 12 -53.89 14.66 -66.31
N PHE A 13 -53.05 13.96 -65.55
CA PHE A 13 -52.59 12.61 -65.87
C PHE A 13 -53.30 11.63 -64.94
N THR A 14 -54.07 10.71 -65.50
CA THR A 14 -54.68 9.61 -64.74
C THR A 14 -54.00 8.31 -65.15
N ASN A 15 -53.33 7.65 -64.21
CA ASN A 15 -52.96 6.26 -64.37
C ASN A 15 -54.23 5.41 -64.16
N ASN A 16 -54.63 4.70 -65.22
CA ASN A 16 -55.79 3.78 -65.24
C ASN A 16 -55.36 2.52 -65.98
N THR A 17 -54.21 1.97 -65.59
CA THR A 17 -53.62 0.83 -66.27
C THR A 17 -54.23 -0.50 -65.83
N ASP A 18 -55.16 -0.48 -64.87
CA ASP A 18 -55.99 -1.59 -64.42
C ASP A 18 -55.14 -2.84 -64.13
N GLY A 19 -54.05 -2.63 -63.38
CA GLY A 19 -53.05 -3.65 -63.03
C GLY A 19 -51.87 -3.82 -64.01
N ALA A 20 -51.78 -3.06 -65.10
CA ALA A 20 -50.58 -3.01 -65.94
C ALA A 20 -49.54 -1.97 -65.43
N ILE A 21 -48.25 -2.26 -65.58
CA ILE A 21 -47.17 -1.35 -65.19
C ILE A 21 -47.04 -0.21 -66.22
N PHE A 22 -47.17 1.03 -65.75
CA PHE A 22 -46.72 2.23 -66.46
C PHE A 22 -45.32 2.62 -65.96
N SER A 23 -44.37 2.85 -66.87
CA SER A 23 -42.98 3.14 -66.46
C SER A 23 -42.41 4.39 -67.14
N VAL A 24 -41.69 5.19 -66.35
CA VAL A 24 -40.85 6.30 -66.79
C VAL A 24 -39.40 5.91 -66.53
N ASN A 25 -38.58 5.85 -67.58
CA ASN A 25 -37.17 5.45 -67.51
C ASN A 25 -36.25 6.55 -66.94
N GLY A 26 -36.70 7.80 -66.93
CA GLY A 26 -36.02 8.95 -66.35
C GLY A 26 -36.90 9.62 -65.30
N ASP A 27 -36.77 10.94 -65.16
CA ASP A 27 -37.49 11.70 -64.14
C ASP A 27 -39.00 11.83 -64.46
N PHE A 28 -39.80 11.81 -63.40
CA PHE A 28 -41.20 12.21 -63.39
C PHE A 28 -41.34 13.55 -62.69
N SER A 29 -41.79 14.58 -63.41
CA SER A 29 -42.06 15.92 -62.89
C SER A 29 -43.56 16.22 -62.97
N ASN A 30 -44.19 16.62 -61.86
CA ASN A 30 -45.62 16.91 -61.80
C ASN A 30 -45.89 18.38 -61.42
N PHE A 31 -46.37 19.15 -62.39
CA PHE A 31 -46.87 20.53 -62.24
C PHE A 31 -48.41 20.60 -62.29
N GLY A 32 -49.06 19.51 -62.69
CA GLY A 32 -50.52 19.41 -62.90
C GLY A 32 -51.23 18.57 -61.85
N THR A 33 -52.27 17.83 -62.24
CA THR A 33 -52.92 16.82 -61.39
C THR A 33 -52.50 15.42 -61.82
N PHE A 34 -51.85 14.67 -60.93
CA PHE A 34 -51.62 13.24 -61.09
C PHE A 34 -52.69 12.46 -60.32
N LYS A 35 -53.29 11.45 -60.94
CA LYS A 35 -54.30 10.60 -60.32
C LYS A 35 -53.97 9.13 -60.53
N THR A 36 -54.16 8.33 -59.50
CA THR A 36 -54.40 6.89 -59.66
C THR A 36 -55.90 6.63 -59.53
N ASP A 37 -56.41 5.63 -60.23
CA ASP A 37 -57.84 5.31 -60.22
C ASP A 37 -58.29 4.75 -58.84
N ASN A 38 -59.60 4.82 -58.55
CA ASN A 38 -60.20 4.45 -57.25
C ASN A 38 -60.77 3.01 -57.24
N ALA A 39 -60.41 2.18 -58.23
CA ALA A 39 -60.84 0.79 -58.32
C ALA A 39 -59.89 -0.11 -57.53
N ALA A 40 -60.39 -1.26 -57.06
CA ALA A 40 -59.71 -2.17 -56.14
C ALA A 40 -58.50 -2.93 -56.74
N ASN A 41 -57.84 -2.40 -57.78
CA ASN A 41 -56.76 -3.03 -58.52
C ASN A 41 -55.47 -2.19 -58.42
N ASP A 42 -54.32 -2.84 -58.22
CA ASP A 42 -53.01 -2.22 -57.97
C ASP A 42 -52.42 -1.49 -59.21
N ASP A 43 -52.83 -0.25 -59.44
CA ASP A 43 -52.23 0.63 -60.47
C ASP A 43 -50.83 1.08 -60.06
N SER A 44 -49.85 0.21 -60.33
CA SER A 44 -48.43 0.50 -60.09
C SER A 44 -47.87 1.50 -61.10
N PHE A 45 -47.16 2.51 -60.59
CA PHE A 45 -46.48 3.52 -61.39
C PHE A 45 -44.98 3.50 -61.09
N THR A 46 -44.17 3.14 -62.08
CA THR A 46 -42.73 2.94 -61.91
C THR A 46 -41.93 4.11 -62.46
N VAL A 47 -41.04 4.69 -61.67
CA VAL A 47 -40.09 5.74 -62.08
C VAL A 47 -38.67 5.25 -61.86
N ARG A 48 -37.79 5.44 -62.85
CA ARG A 48 -36.36 5.05 -62.77
C ARG A 48 -35.41 6.24 -62.65
N GLY A 49 -35.91 7.46 -62.80
CA GLY A 49 -35.23 8.68 -62.35
C GLY A 49 -35.84 9.19 -61.05
N SER A 50 -35.82 10.50 -60.87
CA SER A 50 -36.37 11.22 -59.72
C SER A 50 -37.89 11.35 -59.78
N TRP A 51 -38.53 11.39 -58.62
CA TRP A 51 -39.92 11.79 -58.45
C TRP A 51 -39.98 13.24 -57.95
N LEU A 52 -40.46 14.16 -58.78
CA LEU A 52 -40.48 15.59 -58.51
C LEU A 52 -41.92 16.13 -58.58
N ASN A 53 -42.55 16.41 -57.43
CA ASN A 53 -43.86 17.06 -57.39
C ASN A 53 -43.72 18.58 -57.19
N ASP A 54 -43.50 19.30 -58.28
CA ASP A 54 -43.31 20.76 -58.30
C ASP A 54 -44.66 21.50 -58.32
N ASP A 55 -45.28 21.62 -57.14
CA ASP A 55 -46.59 22.27 -56.92
C ASP A 55 -47.81 21.57 -57.57
N GLY A 56 -47.64 20.37 -58.11
CA GLY A 56 -48.73 19.55 -58.61
C GLY A 56 -49.63 18.96 -57.51
N THR A 57 -50.89 18.71 -57.85
CA THR A 57 -51.86 18.00 -56.97
C THR A 57 -51.80 16.50 -57.24
N ILE A 58 -51.76 15.69 -56.20
CA ILE A 58 -51.86 14.24 -56.32
C ILE A 58 -53.18 13.76 -55.71
N ILE A 59 -53.89 12.89 -56.42
CA ILE A 59 -55.10 12.22 -55.92
C ILE A 59 -54.86 10.71 -55.98
N TRP A 60 -54.68 10.09 -54.82
CA TRP A 60 -54.47 8.66 -54.72
C TRP A 60 -55.78 7.88 -54.69
N GLY A 61 -55.81 6.76 -55.41
CA GLY A 61 -56.58 5.57 -55.05
C GLY A 61 -55.70 4.55 -54.32
N SER A 62 -55.83 3.25 -54.61
CA SER A 62 -55.09 2.17 -53.89
C SER A 62 -53.67 1.88 -54.41
N GLY A 63 -53.23 2.49 -55.51
CA GLY A 63 -51.99 2.14 -56.20
C GLY A 63 -50.67 2.40 -55.44
N THR A 64 -49.60 1.80 -55.95
CA THR A 64 -48.22 1.88 -55.42
C THR A 64 -47.29 2.61 -56.39
N VAL A 65 -46.49 3.54 -55.87
CA VAL A 65 -45.38 4.13 -56.63
C VAL A 65 -44.13 3.29 -56.43
N SER A 66 -43.48 2.88 -57.53
CA SER A 66 -42.24 2.12 -57.51
C SER A 66 -41.09 2.97 -58.04
N LEU A 67 -40.04 3.14 -57.26
CA LEU A 67 -38.83 3.85 -57.64
C LEU A 67 -37.71 2.82 -57.87
N SER A 68 -37.37 2.57 -59.14
CA SER A 68 -36.52 1.43 -59.56
C SER A 68 -35.25 1.78 -60.35
N GLY A 69 -34.82 3.03 -60.21
CA GLY A 69 -33.60 3.57 -60.80
C GLY A 69 -32.33 3.16 -60.10
N SER A 70 -31.19 3.65 -60.59
CA SER A 70 -29.94 3.59 -59.83
C SER A 70 -29.85 4.71 -58.79
N PHE A 71 -30.24 5.93 -59.14
CA PHE A 71 -30.23 7.09 -58.26
C PHE A 71 -31.40 8.02 -58.61
N GLY A 72 -31.97 8.71 -57.61
CA GLY A 72 -32.96 9.75 -57.84
C GLY A 72 -33.36 10.50 -56.58
N ASP A 73 -33.94 11.68 -56.77
CA ASP A 73 -34.53 12.46 -55.68
C ASP A 73 -36.03 12.16 -55.55
N ILE A 74 -36.56 12.32 -54.34
CA ILE A 74 -38.00 12.28 -54.02
C ILE A 74 -38.39 13.64 -53.44
N THR A 75 -39.20 14.39 -54.18
CA THR A 75 -39.80 15.65 -53.74
C THR A 75 -41.31 15.52 -53.82
N THR A 76 -42.00 15.64 -52.69
CA THR A 76 -43.44 15.42 -52.57
C THR A 76 -44.25 16.71 -52.53
N ASN A 77 -43.60 17.81 -52.13
CA ASN A 77 -44.20 19.10 -51.78
C ASN A 77 -45.37 18.95 -50.79
N GLY A 78 -45.19 18.08 -49.79
CA GLY A 78 -46.15 17.83 -48.72
C GLY A 78 -47.36 16.97 -49.11
N GLN A 79 -47.39 16.39 -50.32
CA GLN A 79 -48.41 15.41 -50.70
C GLN A 79 -47.92 14.00 -50.33
N PRO A 80 -48.55 13.28 -49.39
CA PRO A 80 -48.10 11.96 -48.97
C PRO A 80 -48.23 10.94 -50.11
N PHE A 81 -47.45 9.86 -50.13
CA PHE A 81 -47.75 8.68 -50.93
C PHE A 81 -48.79 7.80 -50.24
N ASN A 82 -49.61 7.07 -51.02
CA ASN A 82 -50.39 5.97 -50.45
C ASN A 82 -49.46 4.78 -50.14
N ASN A 83 -48.87 4.14 -51.17
CA ASN A 83 -47.85 3.10 -51.01
C ASN A 83 -46.61 3.50 -51.84
N LEU A 84 -45.42 3.25 -51.29
CA LEU A 84 -44.13 3.54 -51.93
C LEU A 84 -43.22 2.31 -51.87
N TYR A 85 -42.67 1.90 -53.01
CA TYR A 85 -41.77 0.76 -53.18
C TYR A 85 -40.43 1.25 -53.74
N ILE A 86 -39.37 1.20 -52.94
CA ILE A 86 -38.00 1.57 -53.32
C ILE A 86 -37.27 0.28 -53.72
N ASP A 87 -36.99 0.09 -55.02
CA ASP A 87 -36.33 -1.10 -55.59
C ASP A 87 -35.20 -0.68 -56.53
N PRO A 88 -34.15 -0.06 -55.98
CA PRO A 88 -33.08 0.45 -56.80
C PRO A 88 -32.32 -0.70 -57.46
N LEU A 89 -31.69 -0.41 -58.60
CA LEU A 89 -31.04 -1.42 -59.43
C LEU A 89 -29.93 -2.16 -58.65
N SER A 90 -30.24 -3.34 -58.11
CA SER A 90 -29.38 -4.13 -57.19
C SER A 90 -27.97 -4.47 -57.72
N SER A 91 -27.76 -4.33 -59.02
CA SER A 91 -26.44 -4.44 -59.68
C SER A 91 -25.52 -3.24 -59.50
N VAL A 92 -26.02 -2.12 -58.96
CA VAL A 92 -25.27 -0.88 -58.76
C VAL A 92 -25.05 -0.68 -57.25
N PRO A 93 -23.82 -0.86 -56.75
CA PRO A 93 -23.51 -0.61 -55.35
C PRO A 93 -23.85 0.83 -54.94
N GLY A 94 -24.55 0.98 -53.82
CA GLY A 94 -24.94 2.29 -53.30
C GLY A 94 -26.14 2.93 -53.99
N ALA A 95 -26.84 2.20 -54.87
CA ALA A 95 -28.05 2.68 -55.52
C ALA A 95 -29.14 3.02 -54.50
N GLY A 96 -29.80 4.16 -54.69
CA GLY A 96 -30.74 4.66 -53.70
C GLY A 96 -31.41 5.97 -54.07
N TYR A 97 -32.38 6.34 -53.24
CA TYR A 97 -33.20 7.52 -53.40
C TYR A 97 -33.06 8.47 -52.22
N SER A 98 -33.05 9.78 -52.50
CA SER A 98 -32.95 10.82 -51.47
C SER A 98 -34.25 11.62 -51.39
N ALA A 99 -34.95 11.54 -50.26
CA ALA A 99 -36.08 12.41 -49.97
C ALA A 99 -35.57 13.82 -49.65
N THR A 100 -35.82 14.77 -50.56
CA THR A 100 -35.35 16.16 -50.46
C THR A 100 -36.30 17.06 -49.65
N ASP A 101 -37.51 16.58 -49.36
CA ASP A 101 -38.47 17.15 -48.44
C ASP A 101 -39.05 16.10 -47.47
N ALA A 102 -40.11 16.44 -46.75
CA ALA A 102 -40.80 15.51 -45.85
C ALA A 102 -41.39 14.35 -46.66
N LEU A 103 -40.96 13.12 -46.35
CA LEU A 103 -41.51 11.91 -46.96
C LEU A 103 -42.58 11.31 -46.05
N ASP A 104 -43.85 11.44 -46.45
CA ASP A 104 -44.99 10.83 -45.78
C ASP A 104 -45.57 9.71 -46.66
N VAL A 105 -45.75 8.52 -46.09
CA VAL A 105 -46.35 7.35 -46.75
C VAL A 105 -47.50 6.82 -45.90
N THR A 106 -48.74 7.16 -46.21
CA THR A 106 -49.89 6.82 -45.34
C THR A 106 -50.14 5.31 -45.24
N GLY A 107 -49.77 4.54 -46.26
CA GLY A 107 -49.84 3.09 -46.32
C GLY A 107 -48.47 2.44 -46.08
N THR A 108 -48.05 1.58 -47.02
CA THR A 108 -46.81 0.80 -46.89
C THR A 108 -45.64 1.47 -47.60
N LEU A 109 -44.56 1.71 -46.86
CA LEU A 109 -43.22 1.98 -47.39
C LEU A 109 -42.43 0.68 -47.42
N THR A 110 -42.03 0.24 -48.60
CA THR A 110 -41.18 -0.93 -48.79
C THR A 110 -39.84 -0.51 -49.37
N ILE A 111 -38.74 -1.02 -48.83
CA ILE A 111 -37.39 -0.83 -49.36
C ILE A 111 -36.84 -2.22 -49.64
N ASP A 112 -36.55 -2.49 -50.91
CA ASP A 112 -36.12 -3.80 -51.39
C ASP A 112 -34.65 -4.10 -51.08
N ASP A 113 -34.22 -5.32 -51.38
CA ASP A 113 -32.91 -5.84 -51.00
C ASP A 113 -31.76 -4.98 -51.55
N GLY A 114 -30.90 -4.52 -50.64
CA GLY A 114 -29.77 -3.63 -50.96
C GLY A 114 -30.14 -2.17 -51.23
N GLY A 115 -31.41 -1.78 -51.17
CA GLY A 115 -31.84 -0.42 -51.49
C GLY A 115 -31.54 0.60 -50.40
N ILE A 116 -31.09 1.80 -50.79
CA ILE A 116 -30.81 2.91 -49.87
C ILE A 116 -31.91 3.97 -49.97
N LEU A 117 -32.53 4.33 -48.85
CA LEU A 117 -33.42 5.48 -48.72
C LEU A 117 -32.78 6.52 -47.79
N ARG A 118 -32.39 7.65 -48.35
CA ARG A 118 -31.78 8.77 -47.62
C ARG A 118 -32.82 9.82 -47.30
N ILE A 119 -32.97 10.17 -46.03
CA ILE A 119 -33.97 11.12 -45.52
C ILE A 119 -33.26 12.41 -45.15
N THR A 120 -33.55 13.51 -45.86
CA THR A 120 -32.96 14.82 -45.56
C THR A 120 -33.84 15.73 -44.68
N ASN A 121 -35.10 15.33 -44.49
CA ASN A 121 -36.10 16.06 -43.70
C ASN A 121 -36.82 15.11 -42.71
N SER A 122 -38.15 15.08 -42.65
CA SER A 122 -38.90 14.10 -41.84
C SER A 122 -39.30 12.85 -42.62
N LEU A 123 -39.47 11.73 -41.92
CA LEU A 123 -40.04 10.47 -42.43
C LEU A 123 -41.27 10.09 -41.61
N SER A 124 -42.37 9.73 -42.26
CA SER A 124 -43.51 9.05 -41.66
C SER A 124 -44.03 7.95 -42.58
N PHE A 125 -44.50 6.86 -41.98
CA PHE A 125 -45.09 5.74 -42.71
C PHE A 125 -46.20 5.06 -41.90
N GLY A 126 -47.19 4.47 -42.57
CA GLY A 126 -48.18 3.60 -41.95
C GLY A 126 -47.57 2.23 -41.59
N THR A 127 -46.84 1.62 -42.50
CA THR A 127 -46.08 0.37 -42.29
C THR A 127 -44.75 0.43 -43.03
N LEU A 128 -43.66 0.04 -42.37
CA LEU A 128 -42.34 -0.12 -42.99
C LEU A 128 -42.05 -1.60 -43.25
N THR A 129 -41.68 -1.92 -44.49
CA THR A 129 -41.13 -3.21 -44.90
C THR A 129 -39.70 -3.01 -45.40
N ALA A 130 -38.72 -3.08 -44.50
CA ALA A 130 -37.30 -3.00 -44.84
C ALA A 130 -36.76 -4.41 -45.11
N ASN A 131 -36.59 -4.78 -46.38
CA ASN A 131 -36.08 -6.09 -46.77
C ASN A 131 -34.60 -6.25 -46.40
N SER A 132 -34.08 -7.49 -46.53
CA SER A 132 -32.67 -7.83 -46.36
C SER A 132 -31.75 -6.78 -47.01
N GLY A 133 -30.62 -6.44 -46.41
CA GLY A 133 -29.64 -5.51 -47.02
C GLY A 133 -30.09 -4.06 -47.26
N SER A 134 -31.36 -3.71 -47.06
CA SER A 134 -31.84 -2.32 -47.25
C SER A 134 -31.26 -1.39 -46.18
N THR A 135 -31.07 -0.12 -46.52
CA THR A 135 -30.52 0.91 -45.62
C THR A 135 -31.43 2.13 -45.60
N VAL A 136 -31.82 2.57 -44.40
CA VAL A 136 -32.38 3.91 -44.18
C VAL A 136 -31.30 4.81 -43.60
N ASP A 137 -31.06 5.96 -44.23
CA ASP A 137 -30.02 6.92 -43.84
C ASP A 137 -30.63 8.28 -43.46
N PHE A 138 -30.59 8.64 -42.18
CA PHE A 138 -31.01 9.96 -41.69
C PHE A 138 -29.89 10.96 -41.86
N ALA A 139 -30.01 11.81 -42.86
CA ALA A 139 -28.92 12.59 -43.43
C ALA A 139 -29.26 14.07 -43.67
N GLY A 140 -30.20 14.59 -42.89
CA GLY A 140 -30.66 15.97 -42.98
C GLY A 140 -29.66 16.99 -42.44
N THR A 141 -30.15 18.21 -42.31
CA THR A 141 -29.43 19.33 -41.69
C THR A 141 -30.18 19.97 -40.51
N ALA A 142 -31.46 19.62 -40.34
CA ALA A 142 -32.27 19.97 -39.17
C ALA A 142 -32.39 18.75 -38.24
N VAL A 143 -32.97 18.93 -37.06
CA VAL A 143 -33.31 17.80 -36.16
C VAL A 143 -34.22 16.82 -36.89
N GLN A 144 -33.94 15.53 -36.78
CA GLN A 144 -34.76 14.47 -37.37
C GLN A 144 -35.20 13.49 -36.30
N THR A 145 -36.36 12.88 -36.51
CA THR A 145 -36.86 11.80 -35.65
C THR A 145 -36.90 10.50 -36.44
N ILE A 146 -36.35 9.43 -35.87
CA ILE A 146 -36.46 8.07 -36.41
C ILE A 146 -37.81 7.50 -35.94
N PRO A 147 -38.77 7.21 -36.84
CA PRO A 147 -40.02 6.59 -36.44
C PRO A 147 -39.81 5.20 -35.86
N ALA A 148 -40.66 4.81 -34.90
CA ALA A 148 -40.70 3.44 -34.39
C ALA A 148 -40.94 2.45 -35.53
N GLY A 149 -40.23 1.32 -35.51
CA GLY A 149 -40.35 0.32 -36.56
C GLY A 149 -39.15 -0.62 -36.65
N THR A 150 -39.22 -1.51 -37.64
CA THR A 150 -38.17 -2.48 -37.93
C THR A 150 -37.45 -2.07 -39.21
N TYR A 151 -36.17 -1.75 -39.05
CA TYR A 151 -35.24 -1.42 -40.14
C TYR A 151 -34.36 -2.64 -40.42
N HIS A 152 -33.76 -2.71 -41.61
CA HIS A 152 -32.67 -3.64 -41.85
C HIS A 152 -31.34 -3.02 -41.43
N HIS A 153 -30.72 -2.17 -42.26
CA HIS A 153 -29.62 -1.30 -41.85
C HIS A 153 -30.13 0.10 -41.55
N LEU A 154 -29.53 0.75 -40.55
CA LEU A 154 -29.84 2.12 -40.16
C LEU A 154 -28.56 2.94 -40.09
N THR A 155 -28.49 4.03 -40.85
CA THR A 155 -27.36 4.97 -40.84
C THR A 155 -27.82 6.34 -40.37
N ILE A 156 -27.02 6.96 -39.51
CA ILE A 156 -27.20 8.33 -39.05
C ILE A 156 -26.02 9.13 -39.61
N SER A 157 -26.28 9.95 -40.63
CA SER A 157 -25.28 10.79 -41.30
C SER A 157 -25.61 12.28 -41.30
N ASN A 158 -26.59 12.70 -40.50
CA ASN A 158 -26.87 14.11 -40.21
C ASN A 158 -25.75 14.69 -39.34
N LEU A 159 -24.94 15.57 -39.94
CA LEU A 159 -23.75 16.15 -39.31
C LEU A 159 -24.02 17.51 -38.65
N VAL A 160 -25.26 18.00 -38.68
CA VAL A 160 -25.60 19.37 -38.27
C VAL A 160 -26.44 19.38 -36.99
N ALA A 161 -27.35 18.42 -36.84
CA ALA A 161 -28.26 18.35 -35.70
C ALA A 161 -28.47 16.90 -35.23
N PRO A 162 -28.85 16.71 -33.95
CA PRO A 162 -29.16 15.36 -33.44
C PRO A 162 -30.31 14.68 -34.18
N VAL A 163 -30.17 13.37 -34.34
CA VAL A 163 -31.24 12.47 -34.77
C VAL A 163 -31.76 11.73 -33.55
N THR A 164 -33.03 11.91 -33.22
CA THR A 164 -33.66 11.37 -32.00
C THR A 164 -34.54 10.16 -32.33
N LEU A 165 -34.60 9.15 -31.46
CA LEU A 165 -35.60 8.10 -31.57
C LEU A 165 -37.00 8.64 -31.23
N GLY A 166 -38.00 8.33 -32.08
CA GLY A 166 -39.41 8.64 -31.82
C GLY A 166 -40.17 7.53 -31.10
N GLY A 167 -39.52 6.38 -30.87
CA GLY A 167 -40.06 5.20 -30.24
C GLY A 167 -39.06 4.04 -30.30
N ASP A 168 -39.47 2.86 -29.84
CA ASP A 168 -38.61 1.68 -29.88
C ASP A 168 -38.37 1.23 -31.33
N ILE A 169 -37.14 0.80 -31.60
CA ILE A 169 -36.73 0.34 -32.93
C ILE A 169 -36.10 -1.06 -32.87
N THR A 170 -36.24 -1.79 -33.97
CA THR A 170 -35.46 -3.00 -34.24
C THR A 170 -34.63 -2.78 -35.50
N VAL A 171 -33.35 -3.15 -35.48
CA VAL A 171 -32.43 -3.08 -36.61
C VAL A 171 -31.90 -4.48 -36.86
N ASN A 172 -32.28 -5.09 -37.98
CA ASN A 172 -31.94 -6.49 -38.28
C ASN A 172 -30.50 -6.69 -38.75
N GLY A 173 -29.90 -5.66 -39.35
CA GLY A 173 -28.49 -5.59 -39.70
C GLY A 173 -27.77 -4.56 -38.84
N ASP A 174 -26.83 -3.84 -39.43
CA ASP A 174 -25.98 -2.87 -38.73
C ASP A 174 -26.66 -1.51 -38.46
N LEU A 175 -26.36 -0.92 -37.31
CA LEU A 175 -26.62 0.48 -36.97
C LEU A 175 -25.30 1.25 -37.01
N THR A 176 -25.22 2.29 -37.86
CA THR A 176 -24.02 3.11 -38.02
C THR A 176 -24.29 4.58 -37.67
N ILE A 177 -23.52 5.13 -36.73
CA ILE A 177 -23.44 6.57 -36.46
C ILE A 177 -22.19 7.10 -37.15
N ALA A 178 -22.37 7.95 -38.17
CA ALA A 178 -21.28 8.49 -38.96
C ALA A 178 -20.41 9.48 -38.16
N PRO A 179 -19.14 9.71 -38.57
CA PRO A 179 -18.29 10.72 -37.96
C PRO A 179 -18.95 12.10 -37.87
N GLY A 180 -19.04 12.66 -36.67
CA GLY A 180 -19.65 13.96 -36.41
C GLY A 180 -21.18 13.96 -36.29
N ALA A 181 -21.85 12.82 -36.52
CA ALA A 181 -23.29 12.70 -36.33
C ALA A 181 -23.63 12.38 -34.87
N ILE A 182 -24.86 12.71 -34.44
CA ILE A 182 -25.36 12.47 -33.09
C ILE A 182 -26.66 11.66 -33.16
N LEU A 183 -26.69 10.49 -32.51
CA LEU A 183 -27.91 9.73 -32.24
C LEU A 183 -28.31 9.92 -30.78
N ASP A 184 -29.56 10.30 -30.53
CA ASP A 184 -30.15 10.43 -29.21
C ASP A 184 -31.18 9.32 -28.96
N GLY A 185 -30.88 8.46 -27.98
CA GLY A 185 -31.69 7.30 -27.63
C GLY A 185 -32.86 7.59 -26.69
N LEU A 186 -32.87 8.74 -26.00
CA LEU A 186 -33.88 9.14 -25.02
C LEU A 186 -34.17 8.01 -23.99
N SER A 187 -35.41 7.53 -23.91
CA SER A 187 -35.83 6.42 -23.03
C SER A 187 -36.29 5.19 -23.82
N HIS A 188 -35.83 5.05 -25.07
CA HIS A 188 -36.30 4.01 -25.99
C HIS A 188 -35.39 2.78 -26.01
N THR A 189 -35.96 1.68 -26.48
CA THR A 189 -35.23 0.44 -26.70
C THR A 189 -34.72 0.35 -28.14
N ILE A 190 -33.44 0.02 -28.30
CA ILE A 190 -32.83 -0.31 -29.59
C ILE A 190 -32.51 -1.81 -29.57
N THR A 191 -33.28 -2.61 -30.31
CA THR A 191 -32.95 -4.04 -30.51
C THR A 191 -32.13 -4.19 -31.79
N LEU A 192 -30.91 -4.66 -31.67
CA LEU A 192 -29.96 -4.75 -32.77
C LEU A 192 -29.54 -6.21 -33.00
N ASN A 193 -29.72 -6.71 -34.23
CA ASN A 193 -29.35 -8.06 -34.64
C ASN A 193 -28.05 -8.11 -35.48
N GLY A 194 -27.48 -6.95 -35.83
CA GLY A 194 -26.16 -6.82 -36.47
C GLY A 194 -25.16 -6.02 -35.62
N ASN A 195 -24.27 -5.27 -36.27
CA ASN A 195 -23.20 -4.54 -35.61
C ASN A 195 -23.64 -3.15 -35.14
N TRP A 196 -23.17 -2.75 -33.96
CA TRP A 196 -23.22 -1.38 -33.47
C TRP A 196 -21.93 -0.68 -33.88
N VAL A 197 -22.02 0.30 -34.79
CA VAL A 197 -20.86 1.03 -35.31
C VAL A 197 -20.97 2.51 -34.95
N ASN A 198 -20.23 2.95 -33.93
CA ASN A 198 -20.25 4.34 -33.50
C ASN A 198 -18.95 5.09 -33.89
N ASN A 199 -19.04 5.88 -34.95
CA ASN A 199 -17.97 6.79 -35.35
C ASN A 199 -18.27 8.26 -34.98
N GLY A 200 -19.47 8.55 -34.48
CA GLY A 200 -19.92 9.87 -34.06
C GLY A 200 -20.17 9.92 -32.55
N SER A 201 -21.36 10.39 -32.15
CA SER A 201 -21.78 10.45 -30.76
C SER A 201 -23.11 9.74 -30.54
N PHE A 202 -23.21 9.00 -29.44
CA PHE A 202 -24.45 8.44 -28.94
C PHE A 202 -24.79 9.07 -27.60
N THR A 203 -25.95 9.73 -27.52
CA THR A 203 -26.52 10.23 -26.27
C THR A 203 -27.49 9.18 -25.76
N ALA A 204 -27.06 8.42 -24.75
CA ALA A 204 -27.81 7.27 -24.28
C ALA A 204 -29.02 7.63 -23.41
N ASP A 205 -28.98 8.73 -22.66
CA ASP A 205 -30.00 9.12 -21.67
C ASP A 205 -30.44 7.96 -20.78
N ASN A 206 -31.67 7.44 -20.94
CA ASN A 206 -32.23 6.30 -20.22
C ASN A 206 -32.52 5.11 -21.15
N SER A 207 -31.92 5.08 -22.34
CA SER A 207 -32.17 4.05 -23.35
C SER A 207 -31.66 2.66 -22.94
N ASN A 208 -32.26 1.64 -23.57
CA ASN A 208 -31.82 0.26 -23.45
C ASN A 208 -31.38 -0.25 -24.83
N VAL A 209 -30.09 -0.56 -24.96
CA VAL A 209 -29.55 -1.18 -26.17
C VAL A 209 -29.47 -2.69 -25.95
N ILE A 210 -30.18 -3.45 -26.79
CA ILE A 210 -30.22 -4.91 -26.75
C ILE A 210 -29.46 -5.44 -27.97
N LEU A 211 -28.34 -6.12 -27.75
CA LEU A 211 -27.61 -6.85 -28.78
C LEU A 211 -28.12 -8.30 -28.83
N ALA A 212 -29.01 -8.55 -29.79
CA ALA A 212 -29.78 -9.80 -29.91
C ALA A 212 -29.33 -10.69 -31.07
N GLY A 213 -28.42 -10.22 -31.92
CA GLY A 213 -27.94 -10.97 -33.08
C GLY A 213 -27.16 -12.22 -32.69
N ALA A 214 -27.27 -13.28 -33.50
CA ALA A 214 -26.52 -14.52 -33.30
C ALA A 214 -24.99 -14.29 -33.25
N ALA A 215 -24.50 -13.26 -33.95
CA ALA A 215 -23.17 -12.69 -33.82
C ALA A 215 -23.24 -11.17 -34.08
N SER A 216 -23.13 -10.38 -33.02
CA SER A 216 -23.11 -8.91 -33.07
C SER A 216 -21.73 -8.39 -32.66
N SER A 217 -21.36 -7.18 -33.07
CA SER A 217 -20.18 -6.52 -32.53
C SER A 217 -20.42 -5.07 -32.11
N ILE A 218 -19.65 -4.60 -31.13
CA ILE A 218 -19.54 -3.18 -30.77
C ILE A 218 -18.23 -2.65 -31.39
N ASP A 219 -18.35 -1.76 -32.35
CA ASP A 219 -17.27 -1.24 -33.19
C ASP A 219 -17.40 0.28 -33.38
N GLY A 220 -16.47 0.85 -34.13
CA GLY A 220 -16.40 2.27 -34.47
C GLY A 220 -15.22 2.96 -33.79
N THR A 221 -14.92 4.15 -34.30
CA THR A 221 -13.76 4.96 -33.86
C THR A 221 -14.00 5.74 -32.58
N THR A 222 -15.24 5.79 -32.08
CA THR A 222 -15.60 6.53 -30.86
C THR A 222 -16.14 5.59 -29.78
N ALA A 223 -15.64 5.73 -28.55
CA ALA A 223 -16.14 4.97 -27.41
C ALA A 223 -17.63 5.25 -27.19
N THR A 224 -18.44 4.20 -27.06
CA THR A 224 -19.87 4.33 -26.80
C THR A 224 -20.14 4.24 -25.30
N THR A 225 -20.93 5.20 -24.78
CA THR A 225 -21.51 5.09 -23.44
C THR A 225 -22.94 4.61 -23.57
N PHE A 226 -23.23 3.43 -23.04
CA PHE A 226 -24.59 2.90 -22.95
C PHE A 226 -25.18 3.22 -21.57
N HIS A 227 -26.48 3.51 -21.52
CA HIS A 227 -27.19 3.59 -20.25
C HIS A 227 -27.43 2.18 -19.72
N ILE A 228 -28.30 1.42 -20.38
CA ILE A 228 -28.42 -0.04 -20.19
C ILE A 228 -27.93 -0.74 -21.45
N LEU A 229 -27.02 -1.70 -21.28
CA LEU A 229 -26.58 -2.61 -22.33
C LEU A 229 -27.01 -4.04 -21.97
N THR A 230 -27.87 -4.62 -22.79
CA THR A 230 -28.36 -5.99 -22.65
C THR A 230 -27.80 -6.87 -23.76
N LEU A 231 -27.16 -7.97 -23.40
CA LEU A 231 -26.67 -8.98 -24.33
C LEU A 231 -27.61 -10.20 -24.27
N THR A 232 -28.25 -10.54 -25.38
CA THR A 232 -29.02 -11.79 -25.52
C THR A 232 -28.45 -12.70 -26.61
N GLY A 233 -27.67 -12.15 -27.53
CA GLY A 233 -26.92 -12.88 -28.56
C GLY A 233 -25.46 -13.18 -28.18
N THR A 234 -24.64 -13.52 -29.18
CA THR A 234 -23.17 -13.55 -29.03
C THR A 234 -22.62 -12.18 -29.39
N VAL A 235 -21.76 -11.61 -28.56
CA VAL A 235 -21.22 -10.26 -28.77
C VAL A 235 -19.70 -10.24 -28.69
N ASP A 236 -19.09 -9.66 -29.73
CA ASP A 236 -17.66 -9.36 -29.82
C ASP A 236 -17.43 -7.85 -29.67
N ILE A 237 -16.55 -7.43 -28.74
CA ILE A 237 -16.17 -6.01 -28.63
C ILE A 237 -14.90 -5.78 -29.42
N LYS A 238 -15.04 -5.04 -30.53
CA LYS A 238 -13.91 -4.58 -31.36
C LYS A 238 -13.42 -3.20 -30.98
N SER A 239 -14.28 -2.39 -30.36
CA SER A 239 -13.89 -1.10 -29.80
C SER A 239 -12.89 -1.29 -28.64
N THR A 240 -11.98 -0.34 -28.46
CA THR A 240 -11.02 -0.38 -27.35
C THR A 240 -11.68 -0.08 -26.00
N LEU A 241 -12.79 0.68 -25.99
CA LEU A 241 -13.47 1.15 -24.79
C LEU A 241 -14.99 1.18 -24.96
N VAL A 242 -15.69 0.54 -24.04
CA VAL A 242 -17.15 0.61 -23.90
C VAL A 242 -17.48 1.11 -22.51
N LYS A 243 -18.37 2.08 -22.39
CA LYS A 243 -18.78 2.63 -21.09
C LYS A 243 -20.22 2.25 -20.78
N VAL A 244 -20.53 2.04 -19.50
CA VAL A 244 -21.88 1.73 -19.00
C VAL A 244 -22.22 2.65 -17.83
N SER A 245 -23.34 3.36 -17.92
CA SER A 245 -23.77 4.28 -16.86
C SER A 245 -24.88 3.75 -15.96
N SER A 246 -25.52 2.62 -16.27
CA SER A 246 -26.61 2.07 -15.45
C SER A 246 -26.53 0.56 -15.27
N ALA A 247 -26.66 -0.23 -16.34
CA ALA A 247 -26.63 -1.69 -16.19
C ALA A 247 -25.99 -2.41 -17.36
N TRP A 248 -25.13 -3.37 -17.04
CA TRP A 248 -24.69 -4.41 -17.95
C TRP A 248 -25.45 -5.69 -17.62
N ILE A 249 -26.22 -6.20 -18.58
CA ILE A 249 -27.08 -7.38 -18.41
C ILE A 249 -26.66 -8.44 -19.43
N ASN A 250 -26.08 -9.55 -18.98
CA ASN A 250 -25.70 -10.64 -19.87
C ASN A 250 -26.65 -11.85 -19.71
N ASN A 251 -27.55 -12.00 -20.68
CA ASN A 251 -28.48 -13.12 -20.81
C ASN A 251 -28.20 -13.97 -22.07
N GLY A 252 -27.08 -13.73 -22.76
CA GLY A 252 -26.71 -14.35 -24.02
C GLY A 252 -25.79 -15.55 -23.88
N ALA A 253 -25.41 -16.18 -25.00
CA ALA A 253 -24.64 -17.44 -25.01
C ALA A 253 -23.11 -17.24 -24.93
N THR A 254 -22.55 -16.12 -25.42
CA THR A 254 -21.10 -15.86 -25.36
C THR A 254 -20.77 -14.36 -25.48
N PHE A 255 -20.01 -13.84 -24.53
CA PHE A 255 -19.39 -12.50 -24.61
C PHE A 255 -17.88 -12.69 -24.76
N THR A 256 -17.29 -12.19 -25.85
CA THR A 256 -15.84 -12.26 -26.08
C THR A 256 -15.27 -10.86 -25.92
N ALA A 257 -14.56 -10.61 -24.82
CA ALA A 257 -14.06 -9.28 -24.50
C ALA A 257 -12.87 -8.81 -25.35
N ALA A 258 -12.26 -9.70 -26.15
CA ALA A 258 -11.05 -9.43 -26.92
C ALA A 258 -10.01 -8.65 -26.08
N SER A 259 -9.49 -7.51 -26.58
CA SER A 259 -8.58 -6.63 -25.85
C SER A 259 -9.27 -5.37 -25.27
N SER A 260 -10.60 -5.36 -25.18
CA SER A 260 -11.39 -4.17 -24.82
C SER A 260 -11.39 -3.87 -23.32
N THR A 261 -11.66 -2.60 -22.99
CA THR A 261 -11.97 -2.11 -21.63
C THR A 261 -13.46 -1.84 -21.50
N VAL A 262 -14.08 -2.31 -20.43
CA VAL A 262 -15.44 -1.93 -20.04
C VAL A 262 -15.38 -1.08 -18.78
N GLU A 263 -15.77 0.19 -18.91
CA GLU A 263 -15.75 1.18 -17.82
C GLU A 263 -17.17 1.45 -17.28
N PHE A 264 -17.36 1.29 -15.99
CA PHE A 264 -18.59 1.62 -15.29
C PHE A 264 -18.50 3.05 -14.74
N THR A 265 -19.36 3.94 -15.25
CA THR A 265 -19.25 5.41 -15.04
C THR A 265 -20.41 6.03 -14.28
N GLY A 266 -21.54 5.32 -14.16
CA GLY A 266 -22.73 5.83 -13.48
C GLY A 266 -22.53 6.00 -11.97
N SER A 267 -23.49 6.63 -11.29
CA SER A 267 -23.44 6.71 -9.82
C SER A 267 -23.60 5.35 -9.14
N THR A 268 -24.48 4.50 -9.66
CA THR A 268 -24.80 3.17 -9.07
C THR A 268 -24.96 2.10 -10.16
N PRO A 269 -23.95 1.87 -11.01
CA PRO A 269 -24.04 0.89 -12.07
C PRO A 269 -24.13 -0.53 -11.53
N THR A 270 -24.69 -1.44 -12.32
CA THR A 270 -24.85 -2.85 -11.95
C THR A 270 -24.33 -3.79 -13.03
N ILE A 271 -23.82 -4.93 -12.60
CA ILE A 271 -23.62 -6.11 -13.46
C ILE A 271 -24.62 -7.18 -13.04
N GLY A 272 -25.34 -7.71 -14.01
CA GLY A 272 -26.31 -8.78 -13.81
C GLY A 272 -26.56 -9.60 -15.06
N GLY A 273 -27.67 -10.35 -15.02
CA GLY A 273 -28.07 -11.29 -16.06
C GLY A 273 -27.93 -12.75 -15.61
N THR A 274 -28.27 -13.66 -16.51
CA THR A 274 -28.31 -15.11 -16.25
C THR A 274 -27.06 -15.87 -16.70
N THR A 275 -26.13 -15.20 -17.39
CA THR A 275 -24.92 -15.79 -17.94
C THR A 275 -23.67 -15.15 -17.33
N THR A 276 -22.62 -15.96 -17.13
CA THR A 276 -21.27 -15.49 -16.80
C THR A 276 -20.79 -14.42 -17.78
N THR A 277 -20.25 -13.33 -17.25
CA THR A 277 -19.63 -12.28 -18.08
C THR A 277 -18.13 -12.30 -17.85
N THR A 278 -17.38 -12.48 -18.94
CA THR A 278 -15.91 -12.51 -18.93
C THR A 278 -15.37 -11.22 -19.54
N PHE A 279 -14.98 -10.26 -18.71
CA PHE A 279 -14.32 -9.03 -19.14
C PHE A 279 -12.84 -9.27 -19.40
N ASN A 280 -12.26 -8.53 -20.33
CA ASN A 280 -10.82 -8.48 -20.48
C ASN A 280 -10.23 -7.49 -19.48
N ILE A 281 -10.66 -6.22 -19.57
CA ILE A 281 -10.42 -5.21 -18.55
C ILE A 281 -11.78 -4.70 -18.05
N LEU A 282 -11.97 -4.72 -16.73
CA LEU A 282 -13.10 -4.08 -16.05
C LEU A 282 -12.57 -2.87 -15.28
N GLU A 283 -13.18 -1.72 -15.51
CA GLU A 283 -12.82 -0.47 -14.84
C GLU A 283 -14.03 0.11 -14.08
N ILE A 284 -13.82 0.48 -12.82
CA ILE A 284 -14.79 1.18 -11.98
C ILE A 284 -14.30 2.61 -11.83
N ASN A 285 -15.01 3.54 -12.45
CA ASN A 285 -14.67 4.96 -12.38
C ASN A 285 -14.78 5.49 -10.94
N ALA A 286 -13.98 6.50 -10.59
CA ALA A 286 -13.94 7.09 -9.25
C ALA A 286 -15.30 7.55 -8.69
N SER A 287 -16.23 7.99 -9.56
CA SER A 287 -17.58 8.39 -9.13
C SER A 287 -18.59 7.24 -9.04
N ALA A 288 -18.21 6.02 -9.41
CA ALA A 288 -19.12 4.89 -9.52
C ALA A 288 -19.17 4.03 -8.26
N THR A 289 -20.38 3.60 -7.90
CA THR A 289 -20.63 2.52 -6.94
C THR A 289 -21.12 1.29 -7.70
N LEU A 290 -20.20 0.46 -8.18
CA LEU A 290 -20.53 -0.74 -8.92
C LEU A 290 -21.04 -1.84 -7.98
N SER A 291 -22.22 -2.40 -8.28
CA SER A 291 -22.78 -3.53 -7.54
C SER A 291 -23.03 -4.73 -8.45
N LEU A 292 -22.67 -5.92 -7.97
CA LEU A 292 -23.09 -7.18 -8.57
C LEU A 292 -24.50 -7.52 -8.07
N THR A 293 -25.34 -8.12 -8.92
CA THR A 293 -26.69 -8.55 -8.55
C THR A 293 -26.73 -10.05 -8.26
N ALA A 294 -27.39 -10.46 -7.17
CA ALA A 294 -27.31 -11.79 -6.53
C ALA A 294 -27.81 -13.00 -7.34
N SER A 295 -28.06 -12.85 -8.64
CA SER A 295 -28.50 -13.92 -9.53
C SER A 295 -27.38 -14.27 -10.50
N THR A 296 -26.73 -15.43 -10.31
CA THR A 296 -25.97 -16.20 -11.33
C THR A 296 -24.79 -15.54 -12.06
N ALA A 297 -24.53 -14.25 -11.89
CA ALA A 297 -23.45 -13.55 -12.57
C ALA A 297 -22.11 -13.81 -11.84
N THR A 298 -21.41 -14.87 -12.24
CA THR A 298 -19.95 -14.91 -12.04
C THR A 298 -19.36 -13.83 -12.94
N VAL A 299 -18.67 -12.87 -12.34
CA VAL A 299 -17.86 -11.90 -13.08
C VAL A 299 -16.48 -12.48 -13.22
N GLN A 300 -16.02 -12.62 -14.45
CA GLN A 300 -14.67 -13.09 -14.75
C GLN A 300 -13.85 -11.96 -15.36
N VAL A 301 -12.55 -11.97 -15.08
CA VAL A 301 -11.59 -11.03 -15.64
C VAL A 301 -10.39 -11.79 -16.19
N THR A 302 -10.04 -11.55 -17.45
CA THR A 302 -8.88 -12.20 -18.10
C THR A 302 -7.62 -11.35 -18.08
N LYS A 303 -7.68 -10.08 -17.67
CA LYS A 303 -6.50 -9.21 -17.61
C LYS A 303 -6.50 -8.26 -16.41
N THR A 304 -7.39 -7.28 -16.34
CA THR A 304 -7.26 -6.25 -15.30
C THR A 304 -8.59 -5.94 -14.65
N TRP A 305 -8.60 -5.94 -13.31
CA TRP A 305 -9.64 -5.34 -12.50
C TRP A 305 -9.13 -3.99 -11.99
N HIS A 306 -9.64 -2.88 -12.52
CA HIS A 306 -9.25 -1.53 -12.11
C HIS A 306 -10.38 -0.91 -11.28
N ASN A 307 -10.10 -0.53 -10.04
CA ASN A 307 -11.08 0.08 -9.14
C ASN A 307 -10.61 1.44 -8.59
N ASP A 308 -11.16 2.53 -9.13
CA ASP A 308 -11.01 3.86 -8.55
C ASP A 308 -12.25 4.30 -7.75
N GLY A 309 -13.35 3.55 -7.85
CA GLY A 309 -14.63 3.84 -7.20
C GLY A 309 -14.94 2.94 -6.01
N THR A 310 -16.23 2.63 -5.82
CA THR A 310 -16.69 1.69 -4.79
C THR A 310 -17.21 0.41 -5.45
N PHE A 311 -16.78 -0.75 -4.93
CA PHE A 311 -17.26 -2.05 -5.36
C PHE A 311 -18.09 -2.75 -4.27
N THR A 312 -19.28 -3.24 -4.65
CA THR A 312 -20.15 -4.06 -3.81
C THR A 312 -20.37 -5.42 -4.45
N SER A 313 -19.72 -6.44 -3.90
CA SER A 313 -19.79 -7.82 -4.40
C SER A 313 -21.16 -8.48 -4.23
N ALA A 314 -22.01 -7.99 -3.31
CA ALA A 314 -23.31 -8.59 -2.99
C ALA A 314 -23.28 -10.11 -2.73
N GLY A 315 -22.17 -10.61 -2.16
CA GLY A 315 -21.96 -12.04 -1.88
C GLY A 315 -21.58 -12.89 -3.09
N THR A 316 -21.36 -12.29 -4.27
CA THR A 316 -21.02 -13.01 -5.51
C THR A 316 -19.51 -13.26 -5.65
N THR A 317 -19.15 -14.14 -6.58
CA THR A 317 -17.77 -14.53 -6.86
C THR A 317 -17.20 -13.74 -8.03
N VAL A 318 -15.99 -13.20 -7.84
CA VAL A 318 -15.13 -12.67 -8.91
C VAL A 318 -14.04 -13.69 -9.21
N VAL A 319 -13.86 -14.03 -10.48
CA VAL A 319 -12.89 -15.04 -10.96
C VAL A 319 -11.86 -14.38 -11.86
N PHE A 320 -10.58 -14.62 -11.62
CA PHE A 320 -9.51 -14.31 -12.55
C PHE A 320 -9.14 -15.56 -13.34
N ASN A 321 -9.24 -15.49 -14.67
CA ASN A 321 -9.07 -16.65 -15.55
C ASN A 321 -8.23 -16.37 -16.81
N GLY A 322 -7.45 -15.29 -16.76
CA GLY A 322 -6.45 -14.99 -17.78
C GLY A 322 -5.14 -15.72 -17.55
N PHE A 323 -4.17 -15.52 -18.45
CA PHE A 323 -2.80 -16.00 -18.18
C PHE A 323 -2.12 -15.16 -17.09
N THR A 324 -2.14 -13.83 -17.24
CA THR A 324 -1.68 -12.88 -16.24
C THR A 324 -2.78 -11.87 -15.98
N CYS A 325 -3.12 -11.71 -14.71
CA CYS A 325 -4.16 -10.85 -14.22
C CYS A 325 -3.63 -9.90 -13.16
N GLU A 326 -4.19 -8.69 -13.11
CA GLU A 326 -3.80 -7.63 -12.19
C GLU A 326 -5.04 -7.01 -11.54
N ILE A 327 -4.87 -6.56 -10.30
CA ILE A 327 -5.81 -5.66 -9.63
C ILE A 327 -5.12 -4.30 -9.55
N LEU A 328 -5.78 -3.24 -10.00
CA LEU A 328 -5.25 -1.88 -10.03
C LEU A 328 -6.29 -0.90 -9.48
N GLY A 329 -5.88 0.35 -9.33
CA GLY A 329 -6.72 1.48 -8.94
C GLY A 329 -6.42 2.00 -7.54
N GLY A 330 -6.87 3.23 -7.26
CA GLY A 330 -6.60 3.92 -6.00
C GLY A 330 -7.57 3.59 -4.87
N ALA A 331 -8.64 2.82 -5.13
CA ALA A 331 -9.66 2.51 -4.14
C ALA A 331 -9.56 1.07 -3.62
N ALA A 332 -9.75 0.91 -2.30
CA ALA A 332 -9.78 -0.41 -1.69
C ALA A 332 -10.93 -1.27 -2.27
N THR A 333 -10.62 -2.52 -2.59
CA THR A 333 -11.57 -3.44 -3.24
C THR A 333 -11.98 -4.56 -2.29
N MET A 334 -13.28 -4.70 -2.03
CA MET A 334 -13.83 -5.74 -1.17
C MET A 334 -14.51 -6.85 -1.98
N PHE A 335 -13.86 -8.00 -2.07
CA PHE A 335 -14.43 -9.21 -2.66
C PHE A 335 -15.15 -10.03 -1.60
N ALA A 336 -16.34 -10.54 -1.93
CA ALA A 336 -16.97 -11.57 -1.09
C ALA A 336 -16.20 -12.88 -1.26
N THR A 337 -16.17 -13.38 -2.50
CA THR A 337 -15.34 -14.52 -2.91
C THR A 337 -14.42 -14.08 -4.05
N LEU A 338 -13.13 -14.31 -3.90
CA LEU A 338 -12.11 -14.14 -4.93
C LEU A 338 -11.62 -15.53 -5.35
N SER A 339 -11.58 -15.80 -6.66
CA SER A 339 -11.14 -17.09 -7.20
C SER A 339 -10.14 -16.86 -8.33
N ILE A 340 -9.14 -17.73 -8.43
CA ILE A 340 -8.13 -17.75 -9.48
C ILE A 340 -8.24 -19.11 -10.18
N ASP A 341 -8.36 -19.14 -11.51
CA ASP A 341 -8.38 -20.39 -12.26
C ASP A 341 -6.98 -21.00 -12.39
N SER A 342 -6.89 -22.32 -12.51
CA SER A 342 -5.61 -23.01 -12.77
C SER A 342 -4.95 -22.49 -14.06
N GLY A 343 -3.65 -22.21 -14.01
CA GLY A 343 -2.89 -21.59 -15.10
C GLY A 343 -2.90 -20.06 -15.09
N THR A 344 -3.62 -19.43 -14.14
CA THR A 344 -3.67 -17.97 -13.98
C THR A 344 -2.62 -17.48 -12.99
N ILE A 345 -1.97 -16.37 -13.32
CA ILE A 345 -1.14 -15.58 -12.41
C ILE A 345 -1.96 -14.35 -12.00
N LEU A 346 -2.24 -14.17 -10.71
CA LEU A 346 -2.82 -12.94 -10.16
C LEU A 346 -1.72 -12.13 -9.48
N VAL A 347 -1.50 -10.91 -9.94
CA VAL A 347 -0.53 -9.97 -9.39
C VAL A 347 -1.25 -8.91 -8.57
N LEU A 348 -0.77 -8.70 -7.35
CA LEU A 348 -1.03 -7.51 -6.55
C LEU A 348 0.30 -6.81 -6.29
N ASN A 349 0.39 -5.53 -6.63
CA ASN A 349 1.58 -4.71 -6.52
C ASN A 349 1.24 -3.30 -6.06
N ASP A 350 2.25 -2.47 -5.80
CA ASP A 350 2.07 -1.09 -5.32
C ASP A 350 1.10 -1.03 -4.11
N ASP A 351 0.36 0.07 -3.94
CA ASP A 351 -0.61 0.26 -2.85
C ASP A 351 -1.96 -0.47 -3.10
N ASN A 352 -1.95 -1.60 -3.83
CA ASN A 352 -3.15 -2.43 -3.96
C ASN A 352 -3.72 -2.78 -2.59
N ASP A 353 -4.98 -2.43 -2.34
CA ASP A 353 -5.64 -2.71 -1.06
C ASP A 353 -6.89 -3.55 -1.30
N ILE A 354 -6.81 -4.85 -1.01
CA ILE A 354 -7.93 -5.77 -1.18
C ILE A 354 -8.37 -6.38 0.15
N THR A 355 -9.68 -6.64 0.25
CA THR A 355 -10.28 -7.42 1.33
C THR A 355 -11.06 -8.58 0.74
N VAL A 356 -10.82 -9.80 1.23
CA VAL A 356 -11.60 -11.00 0.86
C VAL A 356 -12.30 -11.54 2.09
N THR A 357 -13.63 -11.58 2.05
CA THR A 357 -14.42 -11.98 3.22
C THR A 357 -14.53 -13.49 3.36
N ASN A 358 -14.68 -14.24 2.27
CA ASN A 358 -14.71 -15.72 2.30
C ASN A 358 -13.29 -16.30 2.25
N PRO A 359 -13.11 -17.61 2.58
CA PRO A 359 -11.80 -18.26 2.45
C PRO A 359 -11.21 -18.07 1.05
N PHE A 360 -9.94 -17.69 0.99
CA PHE A 360 -9.24 -17.50 -0.26
C PHE A 360 -8.28 -18.67 -0.52
N THR A 361 -8.41 -19.29 -1.68
CA THR A 361 -7.54 -20.39 -2.11
C THR A 361 -6.79 -20.00 -3.37
N VAL A 362 -5.46 -20.19 -3.35
CA VAL A 362 -4.62 -20.22 -4.54
C VAL A 362 -4.56 -21.68 -5.00
N PRO A 363 -5.35 -22.12 -6.00
CA PRO A 363 -5.45 -23.53 -6.34
C PRO A 363 -4.22 -24.04 -7.10
N ILE A 364 -4.11 -25.37 -7.21
CA ILE A 364 -3.05 -26.04 -7.96
C ILE A 364 -2.95 -25.48 -9.40
N GLY A 365 -1.74 -25.08 -9.78
CA GLY A 365 -1.44 -24.50 -11.09
C GLY A 365 -1.73 -23.00 -11.23
N ALA A 366 -2.31 -22.35 -10.22
CA ALA A 366 -2.41 -20.89 -10.16
C ALA A 366 -1.22 -20.29 -9.40
N THR A 367 -0.91 -19.02 -9.68
CA THR A 367 0.11 -18.24 -8.96
C THR A 367 -0.50 -16.96 -8.41
N LEU A 368 -0.22 -16.64 -7.16
CA LEU A 368 -0.47 -15.34 -6.55
C LEU A 368 0.87 -14.64 -6.35
N ILE A 369 1.03 -13.43 -6.87
CA ILE A 369 2.21 -12.60 -6.67
C ILE A 369 1.81 -11.40 -5.82
N LEU A 370 2.50 -11.18 -4.71
CA LEU A 370 2.36 -10.01 -3.85
C LEU A 370 3.66 -9.19 -3.91
N ALA A 371 3.62 -7.97 -4.40
CA ALA A 371 4.81 -7.14 -4.58
C ALA A 371 4.69 -5.78 -3.87
N ASP A 372 5.84 -5.14 -3.64
CA ASP A 372 5.98 -3.76 -3.14
C ASP A 372 5.23 -3.54 -1.82
N THR A 373 4.19 -2.71 -1.80
CA THR A 373 3.41 -2.36 -0.60
C THR A 373 2.00 -2.97 -0.60
N ALA A 374 1.76 -3.99 -1.44
CA ALA A 374 0.43 -4.57 -1.63
C ALA A 374 -0.15 -5.08 -0.31
N PHE A 375 -1.43 -4.81 -0.07
CA PHE A 375 -2.13 -5.10 1.17
C PHE A 375 -3.32 -6.02 0.92
N ILE A 376 -3.33 -7.19 1.55
CA ILE A 376 -4.46 -8.13 1.53
C ILE A 376 -4.99 -8.37 2.94
N ARG A 377 -6.29 -8.08 3.09
CA ARG A 377 -7.07 -8.37 4.30
C ARG A 377 -7.91 -9.61 4.08
N LEU A 378 -7.77 -10.58 4.96
CA LEU A 378 -8.49 -11.84 4.90
C LEU A 378 -9.32 -12.01 6.19
N GLN A 379 -10.53 -12.54 6.07
CA GLN A 379 -11.39 -12.79 7.23
C GLN A 379 -11.55 -14.27 7.58
N ASN A 380 -11.30 -15.17 6.63
CA ASN A 380 -11.64 -16.60 6.77
C ASN A 380 -10.57 -17.54 6.19
N GLY A 381 -9.30 -17.09 6.13
CA GLY A 381 -8.17 -17.96 5.77
C GLY A 381 -7.56 -17.73 4.39
N LEU A 382 -6.30 -18.14 4.26
CA LEU A 382 -5.56 -18.32 3.01
C LEU A 382 -5.08 -19.78 2.90
N ILE A 383 -5.44 -20.44 1.81
CA ILE A 383 -4.92 -21.78 1.48
C ILE A 383 -4.12 -21.67 0.18
N VAL A 384 -2.87 -22.09 0.18
CA VAL A 384 -2.00 -22.12 -1.00
C VAL A 384 -1.74 -23.58 -1.40
N GLU A 385 -2.37 -23.98 -2.51
CA GLU A 385 -2.12 -25.26 -3.18
C GLU A 385 -1.37 -25.06 -4.52
N GLY A 386 -1.39 -23.84 -5.05
CA GLY A 386 -0.59 -23.39 -6.19
C GLY A 386 0.74 -22.78 -5.77
N THR A 387 1.00 -21.55 -6.22
CA THR A 387 2.25 -20.84 -5.89
C THR A 387 1.93 -19.45 -5.33
N LEU A 388 2.57 -19.09 -4.23
CA LEU A 388 2.57 -17.74 -3.68
C LEU A 388 3.99 -17.19 -3.78
N LEU A 389 4.17 -16.11 -4.53
CA LEU A 389 5.42 -15.36 -4.62
C LEU A 389 5.26 -14.03 -3.91
N SER A 390 6.29 -13.57 -3.21
CA SER A 390 6.31 -12.22 -2.68
C SER A 390 7.65 -11.51 -2.81
N SER A 391 7.63 -10.19 -2.94
CA SER A 391 8.83 -9.36 -3.01
C SER A 391 8.58 -7.95 -2.48
N GLY A 392 9.50 -7.38 -1.71
CA GLY A 392 9.35 -6.04 -1.13
C GLY A 392 8.77 -6.11 0.29
N ALA A 393 7.66 -5.42 0.55
CA ALA A 393 7.01 -5.38 1.86
C ALA A 393 5.47 -5.53 1.77
N PRO A 394 4.92 -6.50 1.01
CA PRO A 394 3.49 -6.71 0.96
C PRO A 394 2.99 -7.23 2.32
N THR A 395 1.74 -6.94 2.67
CA THR A 395 1.14 -7.33 3.95
C THR A 395 -0.05 -8.27 3.75
N ILE A 396 0.00 -9.44 4.39
CA ILE A 396 -1.15 -10.30 4.66
C ILE A 396 -1.59 -10.06 6.10
N ARG A 397 -2.84 -9.65 6.31
CA ARG A 397 -3.37 -9.35 7.65
C ARG A 397 -4.76 -9.93 7.87
N ASP A 398 -4.99 -10.43 9.08
CA ASP A 398 -6.33 -10.77 9.54
C ASP A 398 -7.19 -9.53 9.83
N THR A 399 -8.47 -9.63 9.52
CA THR A 399 -9.50 -8.64 9.88
C THR A 399 -10.72 -9.25 10.58
N GLY A 400 -10.70 -10.57 10.79
CA GLY A 400 -11.80 -11.34 11.35
C GLY A 400 -11.51 -11.84 12.77
N THR A 401 -11.92 -13.07 13.04
CA THR A 401 -11.74 -13.76 14.32
C THR A 401 -10.54 -14.73 14.30
N GLY A 402 -9.68 -14.62 13.29
CA GLY A 402 -8.56 -15.52 13.07
C GLY A 402 -8.27 -15.81 11.58
N LEU A 403 -7.06 -15.50 11.13
CA LEU A 403 -6.53 -15.88 9.81
C LEU A 403 -5.79 -17.23 9.87
N THR A 404 -6.41 -18.29 9.36
CA THR A 404 -5.72 -19.55 9.05
C THR A 404 -4.91 -19.39 7.77
N PHE A 405 -3.57 -19.54 7.81
CA PHE A 405 -2.73 -19.50 6.61
C PHE A 405 -2.00 -20.83 6.43
N VAL A 406 -2.35 -21.58 5.38
CA VAL A 406 -1.83 -22.93 5.13
C VAL A 406 -1.27 -23.06 3.71
N VAL A 407 -0.07 -23.61 3.59
CA VAL A 407 0.52 -24.07 2.33
C VAL A 407 0.50 -25.61 2.34
N GLN A 408 -0.17 -26.23 1.37
CA GLN A 408 -0.42 -27.69 1.36
C GLN A 408 -0.55 -28.24 -0.06
N ASN A 409 -0.71 -29.55 -0.23
CA ASN A 409 -1.02 -30.18 -1.53
C ASN A 409 -0.04 -29.77 -2.65
N THR A 410 1.26 -29.85 -2.38
CA THR A 410 2.36 -29.40 -3.27
C THR A 410 2.45 -27.89 -3.48
N GLY A 411 1.68 -27.11 -2.73
CA GLY A 411 1.73 -25.66 -2.73
C GLY A 411 3.13 -25.15 -2.41
N LEU A 412 3.53 -24.09 -3.11
CA LEU A 412 4.80 -23.41 -2.97
C LEU A 412 4.57 -22.01 -2.42
N ILE A 413 5.35 -21.62 -1.42
CA ILE A 413 5.55 -20.24 -1.02
C ILE A 413 7.03 -19.91 -1.21
N ASP A 414 7.30 -18.78 -1.84
CA ASP A 414 8.64 -18.25 -2.10
C ASP A 414 8.58 -16.73 -1.85
N THR A 415 9.34 -16.27 -0.86
CA THR A 415 9.28 -14.88 -0.40
C THR A 415 10.64 -14.20 -0.49
N ALA A 416 10.66 -12.99 -1.00
CA ALA A 416 11.75 -12.03 -0.87
C ALA A 416 11.22 -10.77 -0.15
N GLY A 417 10.57 -11.01 1.00
CA GLY A 417 9.85 -9.99 1.78
C GLY A 417 8.34 -10.22 1.84
N LEU A 418 7.81 -10.36 3.06
CA LEU A 418 6.37 -10.49 3.33
C LEU A 418 6.07 -10.14 4.79
N LEU A 419 5.10 -9.27 5.05
CA LEU A 419 4.60 -8.99 6.40
C LEU A 419 3.36 -9.83 6.65
N VAL A 420 3.40 -10.64 7.70
CA VAL A 420 2.29 -11.50 8.11
C VAL A 420 1.82 -11.09 9.49
N LYS A 421 0.57 -10.62 9.59
CA LYS A 421 0.06 -9.97 10.80
C LYS A 421 -1.20 -10.64 11.35
N ASN A 422 -1.23 -10.82 12.67
CA ASN A 422 -2.39 -11.27 13.45
C ASN A 422 -2.95 -12.62 12.96
N LEU A 423 -2.07 -13.60 12.76
CA LEU A 423 -2.52 -14.96 12.49
C LEU A 423 -3.24 -15.53 13.70
N VAL A 424 -4.03 -16.58 13.50
CA VAL A 424 -4.46 -17.42 14.64
C VAL A 424 -3.24 -18.05 15.31
N ASP A 425 -3.41 -18.56 16.53
CA ASP A 425 -2.38 -19.25 17.33
C ASP A 425 -1.65 -20.39 16.59
N THR A 426 -2.20 -20.90 15.48
CA THR A 426 -1.51 -21.91 14.65
C THR A 426 -0.47 -21.31 13.70
N GLY A 427 -0.45 -19.99 13.50
CA GLY A 427 0.47 -19.31 12.60
C GLY A 427 0.32 -19.70 11.13
N LEU A 428 1.41 -19.50 10.40
CA LEU A 428 1.59 -19.98 9.03
C LEU A 428 1.94 -21.47 9.11
N ILE A 429 1.14 -22.31 8.47
CA ILE A 429 1.37 -23.75 8.40
C ILE A 429 1.95 -24.10 7.03
N ILE A 430 3.17 -24.62 7.02
CA ILE A 430 3.73 -25.34 5.87
C ILE A 430 3.46 -26.83 6.10
N ALA A 431 2.46 -27.37 5.43
CA ALA A 431 2.02 -28.75 5.63
C ALA A 431 3.07 -29.76 5.15
N ALA A 432 3.00 -31.00 5.68
CA ALA A 432 3.94 -32.07 5.34
C ALA A 432 3.94 -32.47 3.86
N ASP A 433 2.87 -32.13 3.14
CA ASP A 433 2.68 -32.38 1.71
C ASP A 433 2.85 -31.13 0.84
N ALA A 434 3.33 -30.00 1.40
CA ALA A 434 3.72 -28.82 0.65
C ALA A 434 4.94 -29.08 -0.24
N SER A 435 5.27 -28.12 -1.10
CA SER A 435 6.45 -28.19 -1.98
C SER A 435 7.74 -28.31 -1.17
N THR A 436 8.70 -29.10 -1.65
CA THR A 436 10.04 -29.19 -1.04
C THR A 436 10.96 -28.02 -1.41
N SER A 437 10.46 -27.04 -2.15
CA SER A 437 11.18 -25.83 -2.55
C SER A 437 10.64 -24.58 -1.87
N VAL A 438 9.97 -24.73 -0.73
CA VAL A 438 9.50 -23.61 0.09
C VAL A 438 10.69 -22.72 0.46
N ASP A 439 10.50 -21.41 0.29
CA ASP A 439 11.42 -20.35 0.67
C ASP A 439 10.64 -19.27 1.44
N LEU A 440 11.19 -18.83 2.57
CA LEU A 440 10.58 -17.87 3.49
C LEU A 440 11.56 -16.74 3.83
N ASP A 441 12.36 -16.29 2.86
CA ASP A 441 13.27 -15.16 3.08
C ASP A 441 12.55 -13.83 3.37
N SER A 442 13.06 -13.12 4.37
CA SER A 442 12.63 -11.77 4.79
C SER A 442 11.15 -11.67 5.21
N VAL A 443 10.60 -12.74 5.79
CA VAL A 443 9.24 -12.70 6.35
C VAL A 443 9.26 -12.02 7.72
N GLU A 444 8.37 -11.04 7.92
CA GLU A 444 8.13 -10.40 9.22
C GLU A 444 6.80 -10.90 9.80
N PHE A 445 6.90 -11.63 10.91
CA PHE A 445 5.74 -12.07 11.68
C PHE A 445 5.47 -11.10 12.83
N SER A 446 4.22 -10.67 12.98
CA SER A 446 3.80 -9.84 14.10
C SER A 446 2.41 -10.20 14.60
N ASP A 447 2.22 -10.16 15.90
CA ASP A 447 0.91 -10.26 16.54
C ASP A 447 0.61 -9.03 17.40
N ASP A 448 -0.52 -8.40 17.15
CA ASP A 448 -1.02 -7.19 17.82
C ASP A 448 -2.04 -7.52 18.93
N ASP A 449 -2.32 -8.80 19.25
CA ASP A 449 -3.37 -9.19 20.19
C ASP A 449 -3.05 -8.93 21.67
N GLY A 450 -1.77 -8.76 22.00
CA GLY A 450 -1.27 -8.52 23.36
C GLY A 450 -1.24 -9.74 24.27
N VAL A 451 -1.33 -10.97 23.73
CA VAL A 451 -1.33 -12.23 24.47
C VAL A 451 -0.19 -13.12 23.96
N ASN A 452 0.60 -13.71 24.86
CA ASN A 452 1.68 -14.63 24.46
C ASN A 452 1.14 -16.06 24.25
N THR A 453 0.46 -16.33 23.14
CA THR A 453 -0.09 -17.66 22.82
C THR A 453 0.18 -18.06 21.37
N GLY A 454 0.45 -19.35 21.12
CA GLY A 454 0.54 -19.88 19.76
C GLY A 454 1.95 -19.89 19.16
N THR A 455 2.01 -20.09 17.84
CA THR A 455 3.26 -20.20 17.07
C THR A 455 3.19 -19.36 15.80
N PHE A 456 4.26 -18.65 15.41
CA PHE A 456 4.26 -17.90 14.14
C PHE A 456 4.37 -18.81 12.91
N LEU A 457 5.24 -19.82 12.93
CA LEU A 457 5.47 -20.75 11.82
C LEU A 457 5.42 -22.21 12.29
N GLN A 458 4.52 -23.01 11.70
CA GLN A 458 4.53 -24.47 11.82
C GLN A 458 5.05 -25.09 10.53
N PHE A 459 6.27 -25.61 10.56
CA PHE A 459 6.91 -26.26 9.42
C PHE A 459 6.86 -27.78 9.55
N LEU A 460 5.97 -28.43 8.79
CA LEU A 460 5.63 -29.83 8.99
C LEU A 460 6.27 -30.79 7.97
N ILE A 461 7.09 -30.30 7.04
CA ILE A 461 7.87 -31.16 6.14
C ILE A 461 8.98 -31.81 6.96
N PRO A 462 9.07 -33.16 7.06
CA PRO A 462 9.95 -33.81 8.04
C PRO A 462 11.42 -33.93 7.60
N THR A 463 11.72 -33.72 6.31
CA THR A 463 13.06 -33.93 5.73
C THR A 463 13.38 -32.87 4.68
N GLY A 464 14.66 -32.58 4.51
CA GLY A 464 15.17 -31.59 3.56
C GLY A 464 16.24 -30.73 4.23
N THR A 465 16.62 -29.66 3.56
CA THR A 465 17.45 -28.60 4.12
C THR A 465 16.88 -27.29 3.61
N TYR A 466 16.44 -26.45 4.53
CA TYR A 466 15.79 -25.18 4.24
C TYR A 466 16.56 -24.05 4.92
N VAL A 467 16.73 -22.94 4.21
CA VAL A 467 17.39 -21.74 4.73
C VAL A 467 16.42 -20.60 4.53
N PHE A 468 16.00 -19.97 5.63
CA PHE A 468 15.06 -18.85 5.64
C PHE A 468 15.74 -17.63 6.27
N SER A 469 16.28 -16.78 5.43
CA SER A 469 17.16 -15.67 5.77
C SER A 469 16.37 -14.43 6.17
N ASN A 470 16.88 -13.66 7.13
CA ASN A 470 16.35 -12.35 7.52
C ASN A 470 14.89 -12.36 8.00
N CYS A 471 14.41 -13.49 8.52
CA CYS A 471 13.09 -13.56 9.17
C CYS A 471 13.06 -12.73 10.46
N ARG A 472 11.97 -12.00 10.68
CA ARG A 472 11.75 -11.21 11.90
C ARG A 472 10.55 -11.76 12.68
N PHE A 473 10.74 -12.03 13.97
CA PHE A 473 9.71 -12.56 14.85
C PHE A 473 9.32 -11.55 15.93
N GLY A 474 8.08 -11.06 15.86
CA GLY A 474 7.51 -10.09 16.80
C GLY A 474 7.30 -10.63 18.21
N ALA A 475 6.71 -9.79 19.08
CA ALA A 475 6.27 -10.20 20.41
C ALA A 475 4.88 -10.89 20.36
N ASN A 476 4.32 -11.22 21.52
CA ASN A 476 2.96 -11.77 21.67
C ASN A 476 2.77 -13.16 21.03
N ILE A 477 3.79 -14.02 21.15
CA ILE A 477 3.71 -15.41 20.72
C ILE A 477 4.37 -16.31 21.77
N GLU A 478 3.94 -17.57 21.86
CA GLU A 478 4.62 -18.55 22.72
C GLU A 478 5.87 -19.11 22.02
N PHE A 479 5.73 -19.49 20.74
CA PHE A 479 6.82 -20.04 19.94
C PHE A 479 7.02 -19.28 18.62
N ASN A 480 8.26 -19.11 18.17
CA ASN A 480 8.54 -18.55 16.85
C ASN A 480 8.29 -19.59 15.75
N VAL A 481 8.91 -20.76 15.87
CA VAL A 481 8.93 -21.81 14.88
C VAL A 481 8.71 -23.15 15.57
N GLN A 482 7.87 -23.98 14.97
CA GLN A 482 7.65 -25.36 15.37
C GLN A 482 7.88 -26.28 14.18
N THR A 483 8.64 -27.35 14.38
CA THR A 483 8.80 -28.41 13.38
C THR A 483 7.98 -29.66 13.70
N ALA A 484 7.80 -30.53 12.72
CA ALA A 484 7.13 -31.83 12.93
C ALA A 484 7.90 -32.73 13.92
N TYR A 485 7.18 -33.56 14.68
CA TYR A 485 7.77 -34.52 15.63
C TYR A 485 8.85 -35.43 15.04
N ALA A 486 8.76 -35.74 13.74
CA ALA A 486 9.71 -36.59 13.03
C ALA A 486 10.76 -35.79 12.22
N ALA A 487 10.93 -34.49 12.48
CA ALA A 487 11.88 -33.65 11.76
C ALA A 487 13.33 -34.14 11.92
N ALA A 488 14.06 -34.20 10.80
CA ALA A 488 15.49 -34.44 10.78
C ALA A 488 16.25 -33.36 11.56
N ASP A 489 17.45 -33.67 12.05
CA ASP A 489 18.36 -32.65 12.57
C ASP A 489 18.72 -31.66 11.46
N ASP A 490 18.98 -30.40 11.82
CA ASP A 490 19.43 -29.34 10.90
C ASP A 490 18.49 -29.11 9.70
N LEU A 491 17.19 -29.36 9.89
CA LEU A 491 16.18 -29.28 8.84
C LEU A 491 16.01 -27.84 8.33
N ILE A 492 15.96 -26.86 9.23
CA ILE A 492 15.73 -25.44 8.92
C ILE A 492 16.83 -24.60 9.54
N SER A 493 17.37 -23.65 8.79
CA SER A 493 18.33 -22.66 9.25
C SER A 493 17.78 -21.24 9.06
N PHE A 494 17.91 -20.38 10.07
CA PHE A 494 17.45 -18.99 10.02
C PHE A 494 18.61 -17.97 10.12
N PRO A 495 19.46 -17.81 9.08
CA PRO A 495 20.52 -16.81 9.13
C PRO A 495 19.95 -15.38 9.14
N GLY A 496 20.55 -14.49 9.92
CA GLY A 496 20.12 -13.09 10.02
C GLY A 496 18.74 -12.89 10.66
N PHE A 497 18.28 -13.84 11.48
CA PHE A 497 17.02 -13.70 12.21
C PHE A 497 17.03 -12.48 13.14
N SER A 498 15.85 -11.91 13.41
CA SER A 498 15.72 -10.78 14.34
C SER A 498 14.35 -10.74 15.03
N GLY A 499 14.14 -9.75 15.90
CA GLY A 499 12.89 -9.55 16.62
C GLY A 499 12.93 -10.06 18.06
N VAL A 500 11.93 -9.68 18.86
CA VAL A 500 11.96 -9.83 20.33
C VAL A 500 11.90 -11.29 20.76
N ASN A 501 11.19 -12.12 19.98
CA ASN A 501 11.07 -13.57 20.20
C ASN A 501 11.82 -14.36 19.09
N GLY A 502 12.85 -13.77 18.49
CA GLY A 502 13.72 -14.48 17.54
C GLY A 502 14.74 -15.36 18.27
N GLY A 503 15.10 -16.49 17.66
CA GLY A 503 16.18 -17.36 18.15
C GLY A 503 15.73 -18.59 18.95
N GLU A 504 16.72 -19.35 19.40
CA GLU A 504 16.57 -20.68 20.02
C GLU A 504 15.73 -20.67 21.31
N ALA A 505 15.71 -19.56 22.05
CA ALA A 505 14.96 -19.47 23.30
C ALA A 505 13.43 -19.59 23.13
N TYR A 506 12.93 -19.40 21.90
CA TYR A 506 11.50 -19.33 21.58
C TYR A 506 11.07 -20.39 20.58
N GLU A 507 11.89 -21.38 20.25
CA GLU A 507 11.48 -22.43 19.32
C GLU A 507 10.74 -23.59 20.00
N ASN A 508 10.06 -24.39 19.18
CA ASN A 508 9.44 -25.65 19.56
C ASN A 508 9.94 -26.78 18.66
N ASP A 509 11.15 -27.25 18.93
CA ASP A 509 11.76 -28.35 18.19
C ASP A 509 10.92 -29.63 18.31
N ARG A 510 10.61 -30.24 17.16
CA ARG A 510 9.85 -31.49 17.04
C ARG A 510 8.54 -31.50 17.81
N SER A 511 7.89 -30.34 17.95
CA SER A 511 6.61 -30.20 18.64
C SER A 511 6.64 -30.79 20.07
N THR A 512 7.77 -30.66 20.77
CA THR A 512 7.98 -31.23 22.10
C THR A 512 7.41 -30.40 23.25
N GLY A 513 7.02 -29.14 23.00
CA GLY A 513 6.42 -28.24 23.97
C GLY A 513 7.43 -27.44 24.79
N GLY A 514 8.64 -27.21 24.26
CA GLY A 514 9.66 -26.34 24.83
C GLY A 514 10.97 -26.35 24.04
N PRO A 515 11.92 -25.46 24.36
CA PRO A 515 13.24 -25.46 23.75
C PRO A 515 13.99 -26.76 24.09
N ILE A 516 14.60 -27.38 23.09
CA ILE A 516 15.50 -28.53 23.20
C ILE A 516 16.84 -28.11 22.59
N ALA A 517 17.96 -28.57 23.14
CA ALA A 517 19.30 -28.35 22.55
C ALA A 517 19.35 -28.77 21.06
N ASP A 518 20.12 -28.03 20.25
CA ASP A 518 20.46 -28.25 18.82
C ASP A 518 19.79 -29.48 18.18
N GLY A 519 18.68 -29.25 17.49
CA GLY A 519 17.83 -30.27 16.91
C GLY A 519 17.47 -30.01 15.45
N SER A 520 16.19 -29.86 15.14
CA SER A 520 15.75 -29.66 13.73
C SER A 520 15.78 -28.22 13.23
N ILE A 521 16.00 -27.26 14.11
CA ILE A 521 16.08 -25.83 13.78
C ILE A 521 17.46 -25.32 14.20
N ILE A 522 18.12 -24.57 13.32
CA ILE A 522 19.41 -23.94 13.59
C ILE A 522 19.24 -22.43 13.50
N TRP A 523 19.76 -21.74 14.51
CA TRP A 523 19.89 -20.28 14.55
C TRP A 523 21.37 -19.91 14.45
N PRO A 524 21.96 -19.94 13.23
CA PRO A 524 23.41 -19.87 13.11
C PRO A 524 23.92 -18.50 13.55
N PHE A 525 24.65 -18.47 14.67
CA PHE A 525 25.56 -17.37 14.97
C PHE A 525 26.66 -17.33 13.92
N ARG A 526 27.10 -16.12 13.58
CA ARG A 526 28.30 -15.89 12.78
C ARG A 526 29.48 -15.88 13.73
N PHE A 527 30.17 -17.02 13.85
CA PHE A 527 31.36 -17.08 14.69
C PHE A 527 32.64 -16.91 13.88
N TRP A 528 33.60 -16.24 14.50
CA TRP A 528 34.93 -16.06 13.94
C TRP A 528 35.74 -17.34 14.08
N ASP A 529 36.27 -17.85 12.97
CA ASP A 529 37.19 -19.01 12.96
C ASP A 529 38.66 -18.59 12.78
N GLY A 530 38.90 -17.41 12.19
CA GLY A 530 40.25 -16.90 11.93
C GLY A 530 41.05 -17.76 10.94
N ASP A 531 40.38 -18.50 10.05
CA ASP A 531 41.01 -19.55 9.23
C ASP A 531 42.11 -19.06 8.28
N THR A 532 42.09 -17.79 7.88
CA THR A 532 43.04 -17.27 6.88
C THR A 532 43.93 -16.12 7.36
N ASN A 533 43.41 -15.22 8.19
CA ASN A 533 44.11 -14.07 8.74
C ASN A 533 43.24 -13.35 9.78
N HIS A 534 43.72 -12.23 10.33
CA HIS A 534 43.03 -11.46 11.37
C HIS A 534 41.98 -10.46 10.85
N LYS A 535 41.81 -10.29 9.53
CA LYS A 535 41.04 -9.15 8.99
C LYS A 535 39.54 -9.43 9.00
N TRP A 536 38.79 -8.60 9.72
CA TRP A 536 37.32 -8.68 9.82
C TRP A 536 36.60 -8.73 8.46
N ASN A 537 37.16 -8.07 7.44
CA ASN A 537 36.59 -8.01 6.08
C ASN A 537 36.90 -9.22 5.19
N ALA A 538 37.63 -10.23 5.67
CA ALA A 538 37.86 -11.45 4.92
C ALA A 538 36.77 -12.47 5.26
N ASP A 539 35.88 -12.71 4.31
CA ASP A 539 34.71 -13.59 4.45
C ASP A 539 35.11 -15.02 4.89
N ALA A 540 36.29 -15.48 4.49
CA ALA A 540 36.87 -16.78 4.83
C ALA A 540 37.45 -16.90 6.26
N ASN A 541 37.18 -15.92 7.13
CA ASN A 541 37.48 -15.97 8.55
C ASN A 541 36.21 -16.14 9.42
N TRP A 542 35.08 -16.37 8.76
CA TRP A 542 33.78 -16.61 9.38
C TRP A 542 33.34 -18.01 8.99
N ASN A 543 32.71 -18.72 9.93
CA ASN A 543 32.27 -20.12 9.84
C ASN A 543 31.49 -20.57 8.59
N LEU A 544 31.04 -19.65 7.75
CA LEU A 544 30.29 -19.90 6.51
C LEU A 544 31.00 -19.43 5.25
N ASP A 545 32.22 -18.87 5.34
CA ASP A 545 32.95 -18.24 4.24
C ASP A 545 32.15 -17.13 3.51
N LEU A 546 31.23 -16.47 4.21
CA LEU A 546 30.31 -15.45 3.68
C LEU A 546 30.55 -14.06 4.27
N PRO A 547 30.17 -12.98 3.59
CA PRO A 547 30.24 -11.64 4.17
C PRO A 547 29.26 -11.48 5.34
N LEU A 548 29.66 -10.75 6.38
CA LEU A 548 28.76 -10.33 7.47
C LEU A 548 27.66 -9.38 6.96
N GLN A 549 26.47 -9.54 7.53
CA GLN A 549 25.28 -8.74 7.31
C GLN A 549 24.91 -7.94 8.56
N ALA A 550 24.15 -6.86 8.38
CA ALA A 550 23.66 -6.03 9.49
C ALA A 550 22.71 -6.75 10.46
N THR A 551 22.18 -7.90 10.05
CA THR A 551 21.30 -8.77 10.84
C THR A 551 22.04 -9.88 11.58
N ASP A 552 23.35 -10.03 11.37
CA ASP A 552 24.10 -11.13 11.94
C ASP A 552 24.32 -10.97 13.45
N LEU A 553 24.10 -12.05 14.19
CA LEU A 553 24.54 -12.19 15.58
C LEU A 553 25.96 -12.76 15.55
N VAL A 554 26.92 -11.97 16.01
CA VAL A 554 28.34 -12.29 15.90
C VAL A 554 28.88 -12.83 17.21
N LEU A 555 29.66 -13.90 17.13
CA LEU A 555 30.36 -14.53 18.24
C LEU A 555 31.88 -14.53 17.98
N ILE A 556 32.67 -14.00 18.92
CA ILE A 556 34.13 -14.05 18.87
C ILE A 556 34.63 -15.01 19.96
N PRO A 557 34.99 -16.26 19.59
CA PRO A 557 35.52 -17.24 20.54
C PRO A 557 37.01 -17.02 20.83
N ASP A 558 37.57 -17.77 21.80
CA ASP A 558 39.02 -17.90 22.00
C ASP A 558 39.68 -18.59 20.81
N VAL A 559 40.30 -17.81 19.92
CA VAL A 559 41.05 -18.31 18.77
C VAL A 559 42.56 -18.19 19.02
N THR A 560 43.28 -19.30 18.85
CA THR A 560 44.68 -19.39 19.28
C THR A 560 45.70 -18.63 18.41
N THR A 561 45.30 -18.05 17.28
CA THR A 561 46.21 -17.49 16.27
C THR A 561 45.80 -16.16 15.67
N ASP A 562 44.58 -16.07 15.13
CA ASP A 562 44.19 -14.97 14.25
C ASP A 562 42.95 -14.23 14.80
N ASP A 563 43.12 -13.57 15.94
CA ASP A 563 42.07 -12.74 16.55
C ASP A 563 41.54 -11.66 15.58
N PRO A 564 40.22 -11.40 15.55
CA PRO A 564 39.63 -10.44 14.64
C PRO A 564 40.09 -9.01 14.87
N VAL A 565 40.38 -8.35 13.75
CA VAL A 565 40.74 -6.94 13.66
C VAL A 565 39.77 -6.24 12.70
N LEU A 566 38.89 -5.40 13.24
CA LEU A 566 37.96 -4.56 12.49
C LEU A 566 38.74 -3.55 11.64
N ASN A 567 38.80 -3.84 10.35
CA ASN A 567 39.54 -3.06 9.35
C ASN A 567 38.62 -2.42 8.28
N LYS A 568 37.30 -2.50 8.46
CA LYS A 568 36.28 -1.84 7.65
C LYS A 568 35.23 -1.15 8.52
N LYS A 569 34.35 -0.37 7.90
CA LYS A 569 33.08 0.00 8.51
C LYS A 569 32.13 -1.19 8.40
N ASP A 570 31.41 -1.50 9.46
CA ASP A 570 30.46 -2.60 9.45
C ASP A 570 29.27 -2.34 10.37
N SER A 571 28.21 -3.09 10.11
CA SER A 571 27.03 -3.14 10.95
C SER A 571 26.65 -4.60 11.18
N ILE A 572 26.20 -4.91 12.40
CA ILE A 572 25.76 -6.25 12.84
C ILE A 572 24.59 -6.12 13.83
N ALA A 573 23.90 -7.21 14.14
CA ALA A 573 22.76 -7.20 15.05
C ALA A 573 23.19 -7.32 16.51
N TYR A 574 24.11 -8.22 16.82
CA TYR A 574 24.58 -8.43 18.19
C TYR A 574 26.04 -8.87 18.16
N LEU A 575 26.78 -8.61 19.23
CA LEU A 575 28.17 -9.05 19.37
C LEU A 575 28.39 -9.65 20.76
N VAL A 576 28.83 -10.91 20.78
CA VAL A 576 29.35 -11.58 21.99
C VAL A 576 30.84 -11.84 21.77
N ILE A 577 31.66 -11.48 22.77
CA ILE A 577 33.07 -11.85 22.84
C ILE A 577 33.23 -12.77 24.04
N GLU A 578 33.49 -14.04 23.77
CA GLU A 578 33.55 -15.10 24.78
C GLU A 578 34.81 -14.99 25.65
N ASP A 579 34.87 -15.78 26.73
CA ASP A 579 36.10 -15.99 27.49
C ASP A 579 37.25 -16.38 26.55
N GLY A 580 38.39 -15.67 26.66
CA GLY A 580 39.55 -15.79 25.77
C GLY A 580 39.43 -15.07 24.42
N GLY A 581 38.23 -14.73 23.95
CA GLY A 581 38.03 -14.06 22.66
C GLY A 581 38.57 -12.62 22.65
N HIS A 582 39.15 -12.20 21.53
CA HIS A 582 39.74 -10.87 21.43
C HIS A 582 39.36 -10.15 20.12
N LEU A 583 38.65 -9.03 20.22
CA LEU A 583 38.37 -8.13 19.10
C LEU A 583 39.16 -6.84 19.25
N SER A 584 39.78 -6.39 18.16
CA SER A 584 40.40 -5.07 18.09
C SER A 584 40.04 -4.33 16.81
N THR A 585 40.37 -3.04 16.72
CA THR A 585 40.29 -2.25 15.48
C THR A 585 41.70 -1.94 14.94
N THR A 586 41.81 -1.63 13.65
CA THR A 586 43.06 -1.09 13.09
C THR A 586 42.83 0.11 12.16
N GLY A 587 43.58 1.18 12.41
CA GLY A 587 43.54 2.44 11.69
C GLY A 587 42.29 3.28 11.96
N ASP A 588 42.24 4.44 11.30
CA ASP A 588 41.28 5.50 11.62
C ASP A 588 39.96 5.35 10.85
N LYS A 589 38.91 6.03 11.31
CA LYS A 589 37.57 6.13 10.68
C LYS A 589 36.83 4.80 10.60
N ARG A 590 37.06 3.91 11.56
CA ARG A 590 36.29 2.66 11.68
C ARG A 590 34.94 2.98 12.30
N THR A 591 33.93 2.30 11.81
CA THR A 591 32.58 2.39 12.37
C THR A 591 32.07 0.99 12.59
N LEU A 592 31.68 0.66 13.82
CA LEU A 592 30.93 -0.55 14.12
C LEU A 592 29.58 -0.14 14.70
N THR A 593 28.51 -0.48 13.98
CA THR A 593 27.15 -0.25 14.48
C THR A 593 26.52 -1.59 14.84
N ILE A 594 26.17 -1.75 16.12
CA ILE A 594 25.51 -2.94 16.65
C ILE A 594 24.07 -2.52 16.94
N SER A 595 23.11 -3.04 16.20
CA SER A 595 21.72 -2.61 16.37
C SER A 595 21.10 -3.08 17.69
N GLY A 596 21.54 -4.23 18.19
CA GLY A 596 21.27 -4.78 19.52
C GLY A 596 22.38 -4.50 20.51
N GLY A 597 22.68 -5.48 21.37
CA GLY A 597 23.63 -5.36 22.46
C GLY A 597 25.05 -5.87 22.14
N LEU A 598 25.97 -5.52 23.04
CA LEU A 598 27.34 -5.98 23.05
C LEU A 598 27.63 -6.63 24.40
N GLU A 599 28.09 -7.87 24.39
CA GLU A 599 28.48 -8.63 25.57
C GLU A 599 29.94 -9.06 25.50
N ILE A 600 30.66 -8.86 26.59
CA ILE A 600 32.05 -9.28 26.76
C ILE A 600 32.10 -10.15 28.01
N GLU A 601 32.41 -11.42 27.85
CA GLU A 601 32.34 -12.41 28.92
C GLU A 601 33.51 -12.30 29.93
N PRO A 602 33.29 -12.70 31.20
CA PRO A 602 34.36 -12.73 32.20
C PRO A 602 35.26 -13.97 32.03
N ASP A 603 36.40 -14.00 32.72
CA ASP A 603 37.27 -15.18 32.79
C ASP A 603 36.58 -16.32 33.56
N GLN A 604 36.40 -17.47 32.90
CA GLN A 604 35.75 -18.67 33.44
C GLN A 604 36.76 -19.75 33.90
N GLY A 605 38.05 -19.42 33.98
CA GLY A 605 39.04 -20.18 34.75
C GLY A 605 40.11 -20.93 33.95
N ALA A 606 40.45 -20.50 32.73
CA ALA A 606 41.58 -21.06 31.97
C ALA A 606 42.33 -20.08 31.05
N GLY A 607 41.91 -18.81 30.95
CA GLY A 607 42.39 -17.86 29.93
C GLY A 607 42.45 -16.41 30.39
N MET A 608 42.47 -15.49 29.42
CA MET A 608 42.16 -14.07 29.64
C MET A 608 40.65 -13.87 29.42
N PRO A 609 39.97 -12.96 30.14
CA PRO A 609 38.58 -12.67 29.86
C PRO A 609 38.41 -12.17 28.41
N GLY A 610 37.17 -12.21 27.91
CA GLY A 610 36.83 -11.60 26.62
C GLY A 610 37.34 -10.16 26.55
N THR A 611 37.91 -9.75 25.42
CA THR A 611 38.58 -8.46 25.28
C THR A 611 38.11 -7.73 24.02
N PHE A 612 37.70 -6.47 24.18
CA PHE A 612 37.43 -5.56 23.07
C PHE A 612 38.25 -4.28 23.20
N ILE A 613 39.08 -4.01 22.19
CA ILE A 613 39.84 -2.77 22.08
C ILE A 613 39.36 -2.00 20.85
N PHE A 614 38.55 -0.96 21.06
CA PHE A 614 38.15 -0.06 19.99
C PHE A 614 39.08 1.16 19.98
N SER A 615 40.10 1.07 19.14
CA SER A 615 41.05 2.13 18.84
C SER A 615 40.93 2.63 17.40
N SER A 616 40.21 3.74 17.20
CA SER A 616 40.03 4.33 15.87
C SER A 616 39.70 5.83 15.94
N ASP A 617 40.67 6.64 15.55
CA ASP A 617 40.55 8.09 15.40
C ASP A 617 39.46 8.46 14.37
N ASP A 618 38.69 9.53 14.59
CA ASP A 618 37.48 9.87 13.79
C ASP A 618 36.49 8.68 13.64
N GLY A 619 36.55 7.69 14.55
CA GLY A 619 35.79 6.45 14.49
C GLY A 619 34.42 6.54 15.16
N ARG A 620 33.65 5.46 15.10
CA ARG A 620 32.37 5.36 15.83
C ARG A 620 32.04 3.94 16.25
N LEU A 621 31.82 3.73 17.55
CA LEU A 621 31.16 2.54 18.08
C LEU A 621 29.76 2.93 18.54
N ALA A 622 28.74 2.24 18.05
CA ALA A 622 27.37 2.48 18.49
C ALA A 622 26.63 1.19 18.80
N THR A 623 25.93 1.15 19.93
CA THR A 623 25.01 0.06 20.30
C THR A 623 23.58 0.60 20.41
N GLY A 624 22.61 -0.11 19.82
CA GLY A 624 21.19 0.18 20.01
C GLY A 624 20.63 -0.44 21.29
N GLY A 625 21.24 -1.53 21.77
CA GLY A 625 20.94 -2.21 23.02
C GLY A 625 22.01 -2.01 24.10
N GLN A 626 21.86 -2.77 25.19
CA GLN A 626 22.75 -2.73 26.35
C GLN A 626 24.18 -3.13 25.97
N LEU A 627 25.16 -2.47 26.59
CA LEU A 627 26.54 -2.93 26.60
C LEU A 627 26.85 -3.53 27.97
N LEU A 628 27.17 -4.82 27.98
CA LEU A 628 27.56 -5.60 29.15
C LEU A 628 29.05 -5.95 29.07
N ASN A 629 29.89 -5.24 29.85
CA ASN A 629 31.30 -5.53 29.99
C ASN A 629 31.57 -6.34 31.26
N ASN A 630 31.68 -7.66 31.13
CA ASN A 630 32.17 -8.54 32.19
C ASN A 630 33.65 -8.92 32.02
N GLY A 631 34.23 -8.65 30.85
CA GLY A 631 35.65 -8.87 30.52
C GLY A 631 36.49 -7.60 30.50
N ILE A 632 37.18 -7.32 29.39
CA ILE A 632 38.02 -6.15 29.18
C ILE A 632 37.48 -5.32 28.02
N LEU A 633 37.17 -4.05 28.28
CA LEU A 633 36.79 -3.09 27.25
C LEU A 633 37.73 -1.89 27.30
N THR A 634 38.27 -1.50 26.16
CA THR A 634 39.10 -0.30 26.02
C THR A 634 38.61 0.54 24.85
N PHE A 635 38.35 1.81 25.12
CA PHE A 635 38.22 2.86 24.11
C PHE A 635 39.55 3.63 24.09
N ASP A 636 40.20 3.70 22.93
CA ASP A 636 41.54 4.31 22.74
C ASP A 636 41.58 5.11 21.43
N SER A 637 41.17 6.38 21.44
CA SER A 637 40.97 7.17 20.21
C SER A 637 41.17 8.67 20.42
N ASP A 638 41.30 9.44 19.33
CA ASP A 638 41.37 10.92 19.34
C ASP A 638 40.03 11.67 19.55
N ASP A 639 40.15 13.01 19.68
CA ASP A 639 39.09 14.02 19.93
C ASP A 639 37.79 13.87 19.11
N ASN A 640 37.81 13.17 17.96
CA ASN A 640 36.71 13.17 17.01
C ASN A 640 35.91 11.86 16.96
N ALA A 641 36.30 10.83 17.71
CA ALA A 641 35.56 9.58 17.76
C ALA A 641 34.24 9.71 18.55
N GLU A 642 33.27 8.84 18.23
CA GLU A 642 31.97 8.75 18.92
C GLU A 642 31.73 7.35 19.49
N PHE A 643 31.49 7.26 20.80
CA PHE A 643 31.06 6.06 21.49
C PHE A 643 29.64 6.28 22.00
N ASN A 644 28.65 5.65 21.35
CA ASN A 644 27.24 5.94 21.61
C ASN A 644 26.46 4.68 21.98
N ILE A 645 26.08 4.61 23.25
CA ILE A 645 25.29 3.50 23.81
C ILE A 645 23.86 4.02 24.02
N GLN A 646 22.92 3.53 23.22
CA GLN A 646 21.53 4.01 23.29
C GLN A 646 20.72 3.43 24.45
N ALA A 647 21.29 2.48 25.20
CA ALA A 647 20.68 1.86 26.38
C ALA A 647 21.63 1.92 27.59
N ASP A 648 21.58 0.91 28.46
CA ASP A 648 22.39 0.83 29.67
C ASP A 648 23.84 0.38 29.38
N PHE A 649 24.79 0.90 30.14
CA PHE A 649 26.17 0.44 30.21
C PHE A 649 26.43 -0.23 31.55
N ILE A 650 26.68 -1.53 31.55
CA ILE A 650 26.96 -2.33 32.74
C ILE A 650 28.40 -2.82 32.69
N ASN A 651 29.20 -2.41 33.67
CA ASN A 651 30.59 -2.81 33.81
C ASN A 651 30.81 -3.62 35.09
N THR A 652 31.00 -4.93 34.95
CA THR A 652 31.46 -5.81 36.03
C THR A 652 32.93 -6.21 35.87
N GLY A 653 33.47 -6.06 34.66
CA GLY A 653 34.87 -6.31 34.29
C GLY A 653 35.78 -5.08 34.41
N THR A 654 36.72 -4.94 33.49
CA THR A 654 37.64 -3.80 33.38
C THR A 654 37.28 -2.95 32.18
N PHE A 655 36.94 -1.68 32.42
CA PHE A 655 36.70 -0.69 31.39
C PHE A 655 37.75 0.42 31.47
N THR A 656 38.41 0.70 30.34
CA THR A 656 39.35 1.81 30.18
C THR A 656 38.82 2.78 29.13
N ASN A 657 38.65 4.04 29.53
CA ASN A 657 38.27 5.15 28.68
C ASN A 657 39.49 6.05 28.44
N ASP A 658 40.16 5.89 27.30
CA ASP A 658 41.29 6.67 26.80
C ASP A 658 40.87 7.40 25.53
N THR A 659 39.85 8.25 25.67
CA THR A 659 39.17 8.88 24.54
C THR A 659 39.79 10.21 24.15
N ASP A 660 40.67 10.78 24.97
CA ASP A 660 41.48 11.95 24.63
C ASP A 660 40.65 13.12 24.04
N GLY A 661 39.38 13.29 24.47
CA GLY A 661 38.42 14.30 23.99
C GLY A 661 37.22 13.78 23.20
N ALA A 662 37.23 12.51 22.77
CA ALA A 662 36.11 11.89 22.06
C ALA A 662 34.84 11.79 22.90
N LEU A 663 33.71 11.74 22.18
CA LEU A 663 32.39 11.77 22.80
C LEU A 663 31.97 10.37 23.26
N PHE A 664 31.96 10.12 24.57
CA PHE A 664 31.34 8.94 25.16
C PHE A 664 29.95 9.26 25.76
N ILE A 665 28.90 8.72 25.15
CA ILE A 665 27.50 8.91 25.55
C ILE A 665 26.87 7.57 25.91
N ILE A 666 26.19 7.56 27.06
CA ILE A 666 25.29 6.51 27.51
C ILE A 666 23.91 7.15 27.67
N ALA A 667 22.94 6.76 26.84
CA ALA A 667 21.58 7.31 26.94
C ALA A 667 20.79 6.75 28.12
N GLY A 668 21.08 5.50 28.52
CA GLY A 668 20.49 4.83 29.68
C GLY A 668 21.32 4.97 30.96
N ASN A 669 21.27 3.95 31.81
CA ASN A 669 21.95 3.90 33.10
C ASN A 669 23.42 3.47 32.95
N MET A 670 24.29 4.03 33.79
CA MET A 670 25.66 3.57 34.00
C MET A 670 25.72 2.78 35.32
N THR A 671 26.09 1.50 35.25
CA THR A 671 26.30 0.64 36.42
C THR A 671 27.71 0.09 36.43
N ASN A 672 28.51 0.43 37.44
CA ASN A 672 29.85 -0.09 37.65
C ASN A 672 29.93 -0.93 38.95
N SER A 673 30.26 -2.21 38.83
CA SER A 673 30.69 -3.08 39.92
C SER A 673 32.12 -3.60 39.74
N GLY A 674 32.71 -3.39 38.57
CA GLY A 674 34.09 -3.75 38.23
C GLY A 674 35.09 -2.60 38.40
N THR A 675 36.05 -2.51 37.47
CA THR A 675 37.01 -1.40 37.36
C THR A 675 36.60 -0.48 36.22
N PHE A 676 36.37 0.79 36.53
CA PHE A 676 36.21 1.87 35.55
C PHE A 676 37.43 2.78 35.68
N GLN A 677 38.17 2.98 34.59
CA GLN A 677 39.34 3.82 34.58
C GLN A 677 39.28 4.79 33.40
N THR A 678 39.64 6.05 33.65
CA THR A 678 40.05 6.96 32.57
C THR A 678 41.56 7.19 32.64
N THR A 679 42.20 7.45 31.52
CA THR A 679 43.67 7.56 31.39
C THR A 679 44.10 9.03 31.47
N ASN A 680 45.40 9.29 31.21
CA ASN A 680 46.12 10.57 31.19
C ASN A 680 45.63 11.77 32.04
N VAL A 681 46.55 12.30 32.84
CA VAL A 681 46.40 13.52 33.66
C VAL A 681 46.38 14.84 32.86
N GLY A 682 45.99 14.83 31.57
CA GLY A 682 46.16 15.97 30.65
C GLY A 682 45.10 16.22 29.58
N ASN A 683 44.33 15.20 29.17
CA ASN A 683 43.33 15.29 28.08
C ASN A 683 41.92 14.93 28.60
N ASP A 684 40.87 15.19 27.82
CA ASP A 684 39.47 15.14 28.30
C ASP A 684 38.80 13.77 28.08
N ASP A 685 38.77 12.89 29.08
CA ASP A 685 38.05 11.61 29.03
C ASP A 685 36.64 11.74 29.63
N SER A 686 35.85 12.67 29.09
CA SER A 686 34.50 12.95 29.57
C SER A 686 33.49 11.87 29.19
N VAL A 687 32.54 11.62 30.10
CA VAL A 687 31.41 10.70 29.89
C VAL A 687 30.09 11.41 30.14
N ARG A 688 29.11 11.19 29.27
CA ARG A 688 27.74 11.70 29.39
C ARG A 688 26.77 10.55 29.66
N VAL A 689 25.92 10.71 30.68
CA VAL A 689 24.96 9.69 31.08
C VAL A 689 23.55 10.30 31.20
N GLY A 690 22.60 9.74 30.44
CA GLY A 690 21.21 10.17 30.42
C GLY A 690 20.33 9.53 31.50
N GLY A 691 20.76 8.41 32.09
CA GLY A 691 20.07 7.71 33.18
C GLY A 691 20.78 7.84 34.54
N ASP A 692 20.65 6.81 35.37
CA ASP A 692 21.27 6.71 36.68
C ASP A 692 22.79 6.48 36.60
N TRP A 693 23.54 7.01 37.57
CA TRP A 693 24.93 6.64 37.83
C TRP A 693 25.02 5.78 39.08
N THR A 694 25.40 4.51 38.94
CA THR A 694 25.55 3.58 40.07
C THR A 694 26.95 2.98 40.10
N ASN A 695 27.73 3.32 41.12
CA ASN A 695 29.04 2.73 41.36
C ASN A 695 29.06 1.93 42.68
N SER A 696 29.54 0.70 42.59
CA SER A 696 29.88 -0.19 43.70
C SER A 696 31.28 -0.81 43.56
N GLY A 697 31.93 -0.56 42.42
CA GLY A 697 33.28 -1.05 42.09
C GLY A 697 34.37 0.01 42.30
N SER A 698 35.51 -0.21 41.64
CA SER A 698 36.63 0.71 41.61
C SER A 698 36.46 1.73 40.48
N VAL A 699 36.67 3.01 40.78
CA VAL A 699 36.73 4.07 39.76
C VAL A 699 38.05 4.84 39.92
N ILE A 700 38.80 4.95 38.83
CA ILE A 700 40.07 5.68 38.78
C ILE A 700 39.92 6.78 37.73
N PHE A 701 39.58 7.98 38.19
CA PHE A 701 39.48 9.15 37.31
C PHE A 701 40.87 9.73 37.02
N GLY A 702 41.17 9.89 35.73
CA GLY A 702 42.19 10.79 35.18
C GLY A 702 41.66 12.22 35.00
N ALA A 703 41.90 12.82 33.84
CA ALA A 703 41.29 14.10 33.47
C ALA A 703 39.98 13.85 32.68
N GLY A 704 38.91 14.57 32.99
CA GLY A 704 37.58 14.33 32.40
C GLY A 704 36.43 14.75 33.30
N THR A 705 35.25 14.89 32.70
CA THR A 705 34.01 15.30 33.38
C THR A 705 32.93 14.25 33.21
N VAL A 706 32.31 13.84 34.32
CA VAL A 706 31.05 13.12 34.28
C VAL A 706 29.94 14.14 34.13
N THR A 707 29.19 14.09 33.03
CA THR A 707 28.00 14.91 32.82
C THR A 707 26.76 14.04 32.90
N LEU A 708 25.81 14.42 33.75
CA LEU A 708 24.56 13.68 33.91
C LEU A 708 23.43 14.54 33.32
N ASP A 709 23.08 14.28 32.06
CA ASP A 709 22.25 15.15 31.22
C ASP A 709 20.83 14.63 30.95
N GLY A 710 20.44 13.58 31.68
CA GLY A 710 19.07 13.09 31.72
C GLY A 710 18.07 14.11 32.26
N ALA A 711 16.79 13.92 31.93
CA ALA A 711 15.72 14.74 32.52
C ALA A 711 15.65 14.54 34.04
N ALA A 712 15.77 13.28 34.50
CA ALA A 712 15.89 12.94 35.90
C ALA A 712 16.68 11.64 36.10
N GLY A 713 17.39 11.51 37.22
CA GLY A 713 18.10 10.28 37.59
C GLY A 713 18.64 10.30 39.02
N THR A 714 19.43 9.28 39.36
CA THR A 714 20.04 9.09 40.67
C THR A 714 21.55 8.91 40.57
N ILE A 715 22.24 9.22 41.67
CA ILE A 715 23.70 9.09 41.79
C ILE A 715 24.00 8.24 43.03
N THR A 716 24.70 7.13 42.83
CA THR A 716 25.36 6.35 43.87
C THR A 716 26.85 6.30 43.56
N CYS A 717 27.69 6.97 44.34
CA CYS A 717 29.12 7.08 44.06
C CYS A 717 29.96 5.92 44.60
N GLY A 718 29.42 5.12 45.53
CA GLY A 718 30.14 3.99 46.13
C GLY A 718 31.32 4.43 47.01
N GLY A 719 31.31 5.68 47.46
CA GLY A 719 32.41 6.29 48.23
C GLY A 719 33.60 6.76 47.39
N VAL A 720 33.52 6.72 46.05
CA VAL A 720 34.57 7.23 45.17
C VAL A 720 34.26 8.68 44.76
N PRO A 721 35.14 9.66 45.03
CA PRO A 721 34.91 11.04 44.61
C PRO A 721 34.99 11.19 43.09
N PHE A 722 34.09 11.98 42.52
CA PHE A 722 34.21 12.40 41.12
C PHE A 722 35.42 13.32 40.94
N ASN A 723 36.06 13.25 39.78
CA ASN A 723 37.02 14.28 39.37
C ASN A 723 36.27 15.59 39.06
N ASN A 724 35.61 15.69 37.91
CA ASN A 724 34.64 16.74 37.64
C ASN A 724 33.24 16.14 37.48
N LEU A 725 32.22 16.85 37.94
CA LEU A 725 30.80 16.46 37.80
C LEU A 725 30.01 17.66 37.27
N ASN A 726 29.17 17.45 36.26
CA ASN A 726 28.33 18.46 35.65
C ASN A 726 26.86 18.03 35.64
N ILE A 727 25.99 18.88 36.15
CA ILE A 727 24.52 18.75 36.14
C ILE A 727 23.97 19.92 35.31
N PRO A 728 23.67 19.72 34.01
CA PRO A 728 23.28 20.79 33.11
C PRO A 728 21.85 21.27 33.37
N ALA A 729 21.51 22.42 32.77
CA ALA A 729 20.17 22.98 32.84
C ALA A 729 19.11 21.98 32.32
N GLY A 730 18.01 21.84 33.05
CA GLY A 730 16.92 20.91 32.73
C GLY A 730 17.05 19.51 33.34
N SER A 731 18.20 19.18 33.93
CA SER A 731 18.45 17.88 34.59
C SER A 731 18.18 17.93 36.09
N THR A 732 17.57 16.88 36.64
CA THR A 732 17.37 16.71 38.09
C THR A 732 17.96 15.41 38.60
N TYR A 733 18.99 15.47 39.44
CA TYR A 733 19.67 14.28 39.94
C TYR A 733 19.64 14.18 41.46
N THR A 734 19.26 13.00 41.98
CA THR A 734 19.24 12.72 43.43
C THR A 734 20.41 11.82 43.83
N VAL A 735 21.29 12.32 44.68
CA VAL A 735 22.40 11.56 45.24
C VAL A 735 21.87 10.69 46.39
N LEU A 736 22.02 9.37 46.29
CA LEU A 736 21.52 8.41 47.28
C LEU A 736 22.54 8.09 48.40
N ASP A 737 23.82 8.36 48.15
CA ASP A 737 24.91 8.22 49.12
C ASP A 737 25.68 9.55 49.32
N SER A 738 26.88 9.51 49.91
CA SER A 738 27.65 10.73 50.21
C SER A 738 28.42 11.20 48.99
N LEU A 739 28.08 12.37 48.42
CA LEU A 739 28.76 12.91 47.26
C LEU A 739 30.07 13.62 47.64
N ALA A 740 31.14 13.28 46.94
CA ALA A 740 32.40 14.01 46.98
C ALA A 740 32.88 14.37 45.56
N VAL A 741 33.36 15.60 45.37
CA VAL A 741 33.95 16.07 44.11
C VAL A 741 35.31 16.71 44.37
N ASN A 742 36.35 16.17 43.72
CA ASN A 742 37.74 16.61 43.91
C ASN A 742 38.11 17.82 43.04
N GLY A 743 37.63 17.84 41.80
CA GLY A 743 37.80 18.90 40.81
C GLY A 743 36.61 19.86 40.79
N THR A 744 36.04 20.09 39.61
CA THR A 744 34.96 21.06 39.39
C THR A 744 33.60 20.39 39.49
N LEU A 745 32.74 20.91 40.35
CA LEU A 745 31.30 20.63 40.34
C LEU A 745 30.57 21.77 39.64
N THR A 746 29.91 21.48 38.52
CA THR A 746 29.01 22.40 37.82
C THR A 746 27.56 22.01 38.07
N VAL A 747 26.74 22.95 38.51
CA VAL A 747 25.30 22.75 38.71
C VAL A 747 24.54 23.89 38.07
N GLU A 748 23.87 23.60 36.96
CA GLU A 748 22.94 24.48 36.25
C GLU A 748 21.49 23.92 36.25
N GLY A 749 21.34 22.62 36.52
CA GLY A 749 20.07 21.94 36.79
C GLY A 749 19.73 21.90 38.29
N ARG A 750 19.11 20.82 38.76
CA ARG A 750 18.81 20.57 40.18
C ARG A 750 19.58 19.36 40.70
N LEU A 751 20.42 19.57 41.71
CA LEU A 751 21.17 18.51 42.39
C LEU A 751 20.63 18.34 43.81
N ILE A 752 20.04 17.18 44.09
CA ILE A 752 19.45 16.84 45.40
C ILE A 752 20.42 15.96 46.17
N ILE A 753 20.96 16.49 47.25
CA ILE A 753 21.88 15.80 48.15
C ILE A 753 21.06 15.14 49.26
N THR A 754 21.16 13.82 49.43
CA THR A 754 20.46 13.12 50.53
C THR A 754 21.35 12.74 51.72
N ARG A 755 22.68 12.78 51.56
CA ARG A 755 23.67 12.47 52.61
C ARG A 755 24.78 13.53 52.68
N GLN A 756 26.01 13.17 53.06
CA GLN A 756 27.11 14.13 53.16
C GLN A 756 27.51 14.69 51.79
N PHE A 757 27.91 15.97 51.76
CA PHE A 757 28.32 16.66 50.54
C PHE A 757 29.65 17.37 50.73
N ASN A 758 30.66 16.96 49.96
CA ASN A 758 32.02 17.46 50.06
C ASN A 758 32.52 17.95 48.70
N ILE A 759 32.94 19.22 48.62
CA ILE A 759 33.55 19.79 47.42
C ILE A 759 34.96 20.27 47.77
N ALA A 760 35.97 19.50 47.37
CA ALA A 760 37.36 19.90 47.58
C ALA A 760 37.80 20.96 46.58
N GLY A 761 37.38 20.84 45.32
CA GLY A 761 37.76 21.75 44.24
C GLY A 761 36.79 22.92 44.04
N THR A 762 36.55 23.26 42.77
CA THR A 762 35.78 24.45 42.38
C THR A 762 34.30 24.12 42.27
N MET A 763 33.45 25.08 42.64
CA MET A 763 32.01 25.00 42.43
C MET A 763 31.60 26.08 41.42
N VAL A 764 30.86 25.70 40.39
CA VAL A 764 30.29 26.58 39.37
C VAL A 764 28.78 26.38 39.36
N SER A 765 28.04 27.37 39.85
CA SER A 765 26.57 27.37 39.82
C SER A 765 26.12 28.78 39.46
N THR A 766 26.12 29.04 38.16
CA THR A 766 25.66 30.31 37.56
C THR A 766 24.14 30.35 37.41
N ALA A 767 23.51 29.18 37.46
CA ALA A 767 22.08 28.91 37.46
C ALA A 767 21.82 27.66 38.32
N GLY A 768 20.57 27.19 38.38
CA GLY A 768 20.23 25.91 38.99
C GLY A 768 20.12 25.94 40.51
N THR A 769 19.85 24.77 41.07
CA THR A 769 19.50 24.59 42.48
C THR A 769 20.28 23.44 43.09
N VAL A 770 20.93 23.69 44.23
CA VAL A 770 21.42 22.61 45.11
C VAL A 770 20.47 22.47 46.28
N GLU A 771 19.89 21.29 46.41
CA GLU A 771 18.94 20.96 47.46
C GLU A 771 19.56 20.02 48.49
N PHE A 772 19.43 20.36 49.76
CA PHE A 772 19.82 19.56 50.91
C PHE A 772 18.58 18.87 51.48
N ALA A 773 18.40 17.61 51.11
CA ALA A 773 17.25 16.76 51.44
C ALA A 773 17.72 15.49 52.16
N GLY A 774 16.80 14.57 52.46
CA GLY A 774 17.15 13.21 52.90
C GLY A 774 17.22 13.00 54.42
N PRO A 775 17.71 11.84 54.87
CA PRO A 775 17.51 11.38 56.25
C PRO A 775 18.67 11.66 57.22
N ASP A 776 19.80 12.19 56.76
CA ASP A 776 20.99 12.43 57.59
C ASP A 776 21.18 13.93 57.88
N PRO A 777 21.79 14.32 59.01
CA PRO A 777 22.29 15.68 59.18
C PRO A 777 23.32 16.05 58.11
N GLN A 778 23.22 17.25 57.55
CA GLN A 778 24.04 17.70 56.43
C GLN A 778 24.79 18.99 56.73
N VAL A 779 25.86 19.22 55.97
CA VAL A 779 26.64 20.44 56.00
C VAL A 779 26.60 21.06 54.60
N VAL A 780 26.26 22.35 54.50
CA VAL A 780 26.40 23.15 53.28
C VAL A 780 27.86 23.59 53.18
N PRO A 781 28.64 23.14 52.17
CA PRO A 781 30.01 23.58 51.98
C PRO A 781 30.10 25.10 51.74
N GLY A 782 31.13 25.76 52.27
CA GLY A 782 31.40 27.18 52.02
C GLY A 782 31.81 27.43 50.57
N LYS A 783 30.82 27.64 49.69
CA LYS A 783 30.98 27.89 48.25
C LYS A 783 29.94 28.93 47.77
N THR A 784 30.01 29.28 46.49
CA THR A 784 29.01 30.12 45.84
C THR A 784 28.02 29.26 45.08
N TYR A 785 26.73 29.38 45.37
CA TYR A 785 25.61 28.68 44.74
C TYR A 785 24.75 29.68 43.97
N HIS A 786 23.97 29.20 42.98
CA HIS A 786 22.86 30.00 42.46
C HIS A 786 21.71 29.95 43.46
N ASP A 787 20.90 28.87 43.45
CA ASP A 787 19.85 28.65 44.45
C ASP A 787 20.24 27.55 45.44
N ILE A 788 19.83 27.74 46.71
CA ILE A 788 19.95 26.74 47.77
C ILE A 788 18.55 26.42 48.30
N VAL A 789 18.21 25.14 48.36
CA VAL A 789 16.99 24.66 49.00
C VAL A 789 17.36 23.75 50.17
N VAL A 790 16.69 23.92 51.31
CA VAL A 790 16.81 23.04 52.47
C VAL A 790 15.46 22.41 52.72
N SER A 791 15.37 21.09 52.51
CA SER A 791 14.14 20.28 52.59
C SER A 791 14.33 19.00 53.44
N ASN A 792 15.47 18.88 54.14
CA ASN A 792 15.81 17.76 55.01
C ASN A 792 14.88 17.65 56.23
N LEU A 793 13.88 16.77 56.15
CA LEU A 793 12.88 16.56 57.19
C LEU A 793 13.48 15.80 58.39
N ASN A 794 13.32 16.37 59.58
CA ASN A 794 13.71 15.82 60.89
C ASN A 794 15.20 15.81 61.23
N ASN A 795 16.09 16.34 60.39
CA ASN A 795 17.50 16.56 60.74
C ASN A 795 17.94 17.98 60.40
N ASP A 796 18.88 18.50 61.17
CA ASP A 796 19.40 19.84 60.96
C ASP A 796 20.40 19.86 59.81
N VAL A 797 20.27 20.87 58.94
CA VAL A 797 21.30 21.25 57.97
C VAL A 797 22.11 22.39 58.57
N SER A 798 23.44 22.32 58.53
CA SER A 798 24.32 23.35 59.08
C SER A 798 25.20 23.99 58.01
N VAL A 799 25.53 25.28 58.17
CA VAL A 799 26.45 25.98 57.27
C VAL A 799 27.89 25.70 57.73
N GLY A 800 28.71 25.09 56.85
CA GLY A 800 30.07 24.63 57.17
C GLY A 800 31.20 25.59 56.80
N GLY A 801 30.88 26.77 56.28
CA GLY A 801 31.80 27.82 55.87
C GLY A 801 31.01 28.99 55.28
N SER A 802 31.66 30.11 54.96
CA SER A 802 30.94 31.25 54.35
C SER A 802 30.33 30.86 53.00
N VAL A 803 29.01 31.04 52.86
CA VAL A 803 28.20 30.69 51.69
C VAL A 803 27.72 31.95 51.00
N THR A 804 27.71 31.93 49.67
CA THR A 804 27.06 32.96 48.84
C THR A 804 26.01 32.30 47.95
N ALA A 805 24.78 32.77 47.96
CA ALA A 805 23.73 32.43 47.00
C ALA A 805 23.51 33.64 46.07
N THR A 806 23.70 33.47 44.76
CA THR A 806 23.46 34.53 43.79
C THR A 806 21.99 34.62 43.37
N GLY A 807 21.23 33.54 43.58
CA GLY A 807 19.77 33.48 43.52
C GLY A 807 19.18 33.35 44.92
N ASP A 808 18.24 32.44 45.08
CA ASP A 808 17.39 32.33 46.27
C ASP A 808 17.94 31.34 47.31
N VAL A 809 17.62 31.58 48.58
CA VAL A 809 17.78 30.59 49.65
C VAL A 809 16.39 30.27 50.20
N THR A 810 15.98 29.01 50.06
CA THR A 810 14.69 28.51 50.55
C THR A 810 14.88 27.50 51.68
N ILE A 811 14.22 27.73 52.80
CA ILE A 811 14.13 26.81 53.95
C ILE A 811 12.68 26.35 54.04
N GLU A 812 12.42 25.10 53.67
CA GLU A 812 11.06 24.56 53.59
C GLU A 812 10.41 24.35 54.97
N SER A 813 9.08 24.24 54.99
CA SER A 813 8.32 24.02 56.23
C SER A 813 8.76 22.74 56.95
N GLY A 814 9.03 22.85 58.25
CA GLY A 814 9.33 21.69 59.11
C GLY A 814 10.80 21.26 59.13
N VAL A 815 11.70 22.05 58.54
CA VAL A 815 13.16 21.81 58.53
C VAL A 815 13.91 22.91 59.28
N THR A 816 15.15 22.61 59.70
CA THR A 816 16.03 23.56 60.40
C THR A 816 17.31 23.81 59.59
N LEU A 817 17.64 25.08 59.32
CA LEU A 817 18.95 25.51 58.85
C LEU A 817 19.70 26.22 59.99
N ASN A 818 20.82 25.66 60.43
CA ASN A 818 21.71 26.24 61.44
C ASN A 818 22.83 27.05 60.78
N GLY A 819 22.82 28.37 60.96
CA GLY A 819 23.84 29.27 60.40
C GLY A 819 25.21 29.16 61.08
N ALA A 820 25.30 28.46 62.21
CA ALA A 820 26.52 28.28 63.00
C ALA A 820 27.20 29.62 63.35
N ALA A 821 28.47 29.80 62.99
CA ALA A 821 29.23 31.06 63.14
C ALA A 821 29.64 31.65 61.78
N GLU A 822 28.93 31.25 60.71
CA GLU A 822 29.30 31.54 59.32
C GLU A 822 28.53 32.71 58.73
N THR A 823 28.99 33.20 57.58
CA THR A 823 28.28 34.23 56.81
C THR A 823 27.49 33.60 55.68
N VAL A 824 26.21 33.94 55.55
CA VAL A 824 25.38 33.58 54.38
C VAL A 824 25.00 34.87 53.66
N THR A 825 25.51 35.04 52.44
CA THR A 825 25.18 36.17 51.57
C THR A 825 24.15 35.73 50.54
N VAL A 826 23.05 36.46 50.38
CA VAL A 826 21.95 36.12 49.45
C VAL A 826 21.63 37.33 48.59
N ALA A 827 21.71 37.16 47.27
CA ALA A 827 21.39 38.20 46.30
C ALA A 827 19.94 38.13 45.78
N GLY A 828 19.32 36.95 45.79
CA GLY A 828 17.89 36.76 45.53
C GLY A 828 17.05 36.82 46.80
N ASP A 829 15.97 36.05 46.82
CA ASP A 829 15.02 36.00 47.93
C ASP A 829 15.49 35.07 49.07
N TRP A 830 15.28 35.54 50.30
CA TRP A 830 15.38 34.70 51.49
C TRP A 830 13.99 34.21 51.87
N ILE A 831 13.69 32.95 51.58
CA ILE A 831 12.39 32.32 51.82
C ILE A 831 12.54 31.35 52.99
N CYS A 832 11.83 31.58 54.09
CA CYS A 832 11.94 30.76 55.29
C CYS A 832 10.56 30.38 55.82
N ASP A 833 10.09 29.21 55.38
CA ASP A 833 8.88 28.57 55.89
C ASP A 833 9.17 27.59 57.04
N GLY A 834 10.44 27.19 57.20
CA GLY A 834 10.96 26.40 58.32
C GLY A 834 11.57 27.24 59.46
N LEU A 835 12.60 26.70 60.10
CA LEU A 835 13.36 27.35 61.18
C LEU A 835 14.79 27.69 60.72
N PHE A 836 15.17 28.96 60.86
CA PHE A 836 16.57 29.37 60.77
C PHE A 836 17.16 29.59 62.16
N GLU A 837 18.11 28.75 62.56
CA GLU A 837 18.86 28.88 63.81
C GLU A 837 20.13 29.72 63.58
N SER A 838 20.05 31.01 63.91
CA SER A 838 21.13 31.95 63.62
C SER A 838 22.43 31.69 64.39
N ALA A 839 22.39 31.19 65.63
CA ALA A 839 23.57 31.10 66.50
C ALA A 839 24.41 32.42 66.50
N ASN A 840 25.65 32.43 66.00
CA ASN A 840 26.49 33.63 65.83
C ASN A 840 26.68 34.02 64.35
N SER A 841 25.84 33.50 63.45
CA SER A 841 25.94 33.72 62.01
C SER A 841 25.59 35.16 61.59
N THR A 842 26.03 35.54 60.39
CA THR A 842 25.69 36.82 59.75
C THR A 842 24.96 36.56 58.43
N ILE A 843 23.76 37.12 58.28
CA ILE A 843 23.02 37.12 57.01
C ILE A 843 23.22 38.45 56.31
N VAL A 844 23.67 38.40 55.06
CA VAL A 844 23.87 39.58 54.20
C VAL A 844 22.92 39.47 53.01
N LEU A 845 21.88 40.31 52.98
CA LEU A 845 21.02 40.45 51.81
C LEU A 845 21.65 41.50 50.88
N SER A 846 22.26 41.04 49.79
CA SER A 846 23.05 41.86 48.86
C SER A 846 22.31 42.18 47.56
N GLY A 847 21.08 41.68 47.40
CA GLY A 847 20.20 41.92 46.26
C GLY A 847 19.79 43.38 46.09
N VAL A 848 19.38 43.73 44.88
CA VAL A 848 18.78 45.04 44.57
C VAL A 848 17.27 44.92 44.75
N ALA A 849 16.67 45.80 45.55
CA ALA A 849 15.26 45.77 45.91
C ALA A 849 14.29 45.92 44.74
#